data_AF-A0A1M3N7M0-F1
#
_entry.id   AF-A0A1M3N7M0-F1
#
_cell.length_a   1.000
_cell.length_b   1.000
_cell.length_c   1.000
_cell.angle_alpha   90.00
_cell.angle_beta   90.00
_cell.angle_gamma   90.00
#
_symmetry.space_group_name_H-M   'P 1'
#
loop_
_entity.id
_entity.type
_entity.pdbx_description
1 polymer ?
#
loop_
_entity_poly.entity_id
_entity_poly.type
_entity_poly.pdbx_seq_one_letter_code
_entity_poly.pdbx_strand_id
1 'polypeptide(L)'
;MRRPIALGVCFSVVSSIVIAHAQAPAPSTTPPSPTDEQAAEPAPEPAPPPPKAAAPVSVDPTRGDRMRAYHDAMQKRRLGSQEGVTERLSERVAEIEALVSMGRHDEAIAKLTEIVEHPRFEVSAETPEGRAALYLLGHALASAGINESARAYLRRSLAAKGSWDQYGPYARRAVRRIVEIALDTRAYDKGLSDLEAVPPSAPPEVRAEIAYLRGRAKQAAGDPDGALAAYAEVPQTSRFWSQATYLSGLIQVERGRMKEGENLFCKVADPKRQDKSVPVFADERFFAVRDLARLALGRVAHEQLRHDDARYYYYLVPRDSDRLAEALYEAATTRYEKKDYQGARDLLDELASLKVHHHYEDEARVLDAYIDLALCRFPSADAKLQAFLRDYEPARDAARRLGQSERGTRALLAAARSGADAAGTDAAGAAVTAEQLRAVAALVRVDPVYGEIAKRRAVLDRETSGLRLTLGTLGDMQRSLATTGGVRPAVEEGGDPQEKANDARAALDGVRRQIDELEQARAPADKLAPLRKELAELEERFGQGAAVAAEAAAAQAEGKDLPDLLRADAAYAAALTREIEGIRNELAVAESALAKDALHRLDLRLSRLLRRARLGRIESVLGKKRALEVEIEAINAGYLPKDAIDSLDAARYLRDNEEYWPFEGDDWPDEFVGSEGLK
;
A
#
# COMPACT_ATOMS: atom_id res chain seq x y z
N MET A 1 -38.86 23.99 31.48
CA MET A 1 -38.53 24.51 30.13
C MET A 1 -37.18 25.21 30.18
N ARG A 2 -36.10 24.51 29.80
CA ARG A 2 -34.76 25.05 29.46
C ARG A 2 -34.02 23.93 28.73
N ARG A 3 -33.53 24.21 27.52
CA ARG A 3 -32.87 23.26 26.59
C ARG A 3 -31.48 22.87 27.10
N PRO A 4 -31.03 21.60 26.96
CA PRO A 4 -29.63 21.25 27.13
C PRO A 4 -28.85 21.46 25.82
N ILE A 5 -27.63 21.97 25.97
CA ILE A 5 -26.63 22.13 24.91
C ILE A 5 -26.04 20.73 24.64
N ALA A 6 -26.26 20.21 23.44
CA ALA A 6 -25.63 18.98 22.96
C ALA A 6 -24.27 19.34 22.31
N LEU A 7 -23.16 18.96 22.94
CA LEU A 7 -21.87 18.88 22.26
C LEU A 7 -21.86 17.60 21.43
N GLY A 8 -22.05 17.74 20.12
CA GLY A 8 -21.92 16.66 19.16
C GLY A 8 -20.45 16.33 18.89
N VAL A 9 -20.08 15.07 19.13
CA VAL A 9 -18.86 14.45 18.60
C VAL A 9 -19.07 14.28 17.10
N CYS A 10 -18.52 15.19 16.29
CA CYS A 10 -18.44 14.99 14.84
C CYS A 10 -17.18 14.20 14.52
N PHE A 11 -17.34 12.92 14.20
CA PHE A 11 -16.34 12.19 13.43
C PHE A 11 -16.43 12.65 11.97
N SER A 12 -15.32 13.23 11.48
CA SER A 12 -15.16 13.54 10.07
C SER A 12 -15.00 12.25 9.28
N VAL A 13 -16.04 11.88 8.54
CA VAL A 13 -15.93 11.04 7.35
C VAL A 13 -14.93 11.71 6.40
N VAL A 14 -13.86 11.01 6.06
CA VAL A 14 -12.96 11.41 4.96
C VAL A 14 -13.73 11.18 3.66
N SER A 15 -14.54 12.16 3.26
CA SER A 15 -15.05 12.27 1.90
C SER A 15 -14.01 13.00 1.05
N SER A 16 -13.40 12.28 0.12
CA SER A 16 -12.65 12.88 -0.99
C SER A 16 -13.63 13.62 -1.89
N ILE A 17 -13.82 14.92 -1.67
CA ILE A 17 -14.56 15.79 -2.59
C ILE A 17 -13.57 16.35 -3.61
N VAL A 18 -13.72 15.89 -4.86
CA VAL A 18 -13.21 16.57 -6.05
C VAL A 18 -14.07 17.81 -6.27
N ILE A 19 -13.51 19.00 -6.08
CA ILE A 19 -14.17 20.27 -6.43
C ILE A 19 -13.99 20.50 -7.93
N ALA A 20 -14.99 20.10 -8.72
CA ALA A 20 -15.16 20.57 -10.09
C ALA A 20 -15.85 21.94 -10.06
N HIS A 21 -15.18 22.99 -10.54
CA HIS A 21 -15.78 24.31 -10.76
C HIS A 21 -16.75 24.22 -11.95
N ALA A 22 -18.05 24.19 -11.66
CA ALA A 22 -19.11 24.35 -12.65
C ALA A 22 -19.49 25.83 -12.76
N GLN A 23 -19.18 26.44 -13.90
CA GLN A 23 -19.59 27.79 -14.28
C GLN A 23 -21.04 27.76 -14.77
N ALA A 24 -21.91 28.60 -14.17
CA ALA A 24 -23.29 28.78 -14.58
C ALA A 24 -23.40 29.69 -15.84
N PRO A 25 -24.46 29.55 -16.66
CA PRO A 25 -24.56 30.17 -17.98
C PRO A 25 -25.20 31.57 -17.91
N ALA A 26 -24.77 32.47 -18.80
CA ALA A 26 -25.41 33.77 -19.03
C ALA A 26 -26.13 33.80 -20.40
N PRO A 27 -27.20 34.62 -20.54
CA PRO A 27 -28.23 34.43 -21.55
C PRO A 27 -27.99 35.12 -22.90
N SER A 28 -28.69 34.59 -23.89
CA SER A 28 -28.82 35.03 -25.28
C SER A 28 -29.44 36.43 -25.46
N THR A 29 -28.86 37.26 -26.32
CA THR A 29 -29.59 38.28 -27.09
C THR A 29 -29.02 38.39 -28.52
N THR A 30 -29.91 38.58 -29.48
CA THR A 30 -29.69 38.66 -30.94
C THR A 30 -30.13 40.06 -31.44
N PRO A 31 -29.94 40.44 -32.73
CA PRO A 31 -28.94 41.38 -33.26
C PRO A 31 -29.52 42.77 -33.64
N PRO A 32 -28.73 43.68 -34.24
CA PRO A 32 -28.91 43.92 -35.69
C PRO A 32 -27.62 44.22 -36.49
N SER A 33 -27.68 44.03 -37.81
CA SER A 33 -26.72 44.46 -38.85
C SER A 33 -27.32 45.63 -39.66
N PRO A 34 -26.71 46.17 -40.75
CA PRO A 34 -25.29 46.35 -41.13
C PRO A 34 -24.95 47.80 -41.60
N THR A 35 -23.68 48.21 -41.59
CA THR A 35 -23.12 49.08 -42.65
C THR A 35 -21.58 48.96 -42.77
N ASP A 36 -21.17 48.48 -43.93
CA ASP A 36 -20.00 48.79 -44.78
C ASP A 36 -18.63 49.27 -44.22
N GLU A 37 -17.63 48.46 -44.63
CA GLU A 37 -16.46 48.87 -45.42
C GLU A 37 -15.22 49.42 -44.69
N GLN A 38 -14.22 48.54 -44.51
CA GLN A 38 -12.91 48.68 -45.19
C GLN A 38 -12.03 47.44 -45.00
N ALA A 39 -11.48 46.98 -46.12
CA ALA A 39 -10.65 45.81 -46.26
C ALA A 39 -9.24 46.02 -45.66
N ALA A 40 -8.79 45.06 -44.86
CA ALA A 40 -7.39 44.88 -44.48
C ALA A 40 -6.98 43.44 -44.83
N GLU A 41 -5.84 43.30 -45.51
CA GLU A 41 -5.22 42.03 -45.90
C GLU A 41 -4.98 41.09 -44.70
N PRO A 42 -5.13 39.76 -44.88
CA PRO A 42 -4.85 38.80 -43.81
C PRO A 42 -3.35 38.61 -43.61
N ALA A 43 -2.95 38.64 -42.33
CA ALA A 43 -1.63 38.25 -41.85
C ALA A 43 -1.33 36.76 -42.15
N PRO A 44 -0.06 36.37 -42.32
CA PRO A 44 0.32 35.01 -42.67
C PRO A 44 -0.06 34.00 -41.58
N GLU A 45 -0.63 32.90 -42.03
CA GLU A 45 -1.05 31.74 -41.25
C GLU A 45 0.13 31.18 -40.41
N PRO A 46 -0.06 30.89 -39.10
CA PRO A 46 0.99 30.29 -38.30
C PRO A 46 1.27 28.86 -38.79
N ALA A 47 2.55 28.55 -38.99
CA ALA A 47 3.02 27.26 -39.48
C ALA A 47 2.43 26.09 -38.67
N PRO A 48 2.10 24.96 -39.33
CA PRO A 48 1.56 23.80 -38.65
C PRO A 48 2.54 23.31 -37.58
N PRO A 49 2.04 22.88 -36.40
CA PRO A 49 2.90 22.34 -35.36
C PRO A 49 3.68 21.13 -35.90
N PRO A 50 4.93 20.92 -35.44
CA PRO A 50 5.75 19.81 -35.90
C PRO A 50 5.00 18.49 -35.72
N PRO A 51 5.14 17.53 -36.65
CA PRO A 51 4.43 16.27 -36.58
C PRO A 51 4.72 15.59 -35.24
N LYS A 52 3.64 15.26 -34.52
CA LYS A 52 3.69 14.38 -33.35
C LYS A 52 4.57 13.19 -33.70
N ALA A 53 5.56 12.93 -32.84
CA ALA A 53 6.38 11.73 -32.88
C ALA A 53 5.49 10.51 -33.22
N ALA A 54 5.93 9.73 -34.21
CA ALA A 54 5.24 8.54 -34.67
C ALA A 54 4.79 7.70 -33.47
N ALA A 55 3.53 7.26 -33.50
CA ALA A 55 3.01 6.30 -32.52
C ALA A 55 4.00 5.12 -32.43
N PRO A 56 4.33 4.63 -31.22
CA PRO A 56 5.24 3.51 -31.09
C PRO A 56 4.70 2.33 -31.91
N VAL A 57 5.56 1.78 -32.76
CA VAL A 57 5.31 0.55 -33.54
C VAL A 57 4.67 -0.45 -32.57
N SER A 58 3.51 -1.02 -32.93
CA SER A 58 2.79 -1.96 -32.07
C SER A 58 3.69 -3.15 -31.76
N VAL A 59 4.36 -3.11 -30.62
CA VAL A 59 5.21 -4.21 -30.15
C VAL A 59 4.28 -5.38 -29.87
N ASP A 60 4.56 -6.55 -30.46
CA ASP A 60 3.87 -7.79 -30.09
C ASP A 60 3.89 -7.90 -28.56
N PRO A 61 2.72 -7.93 -27.89
CA PRO A 61 2.65 -7.90 -26.43
C PRO A 61 3.30 -9.14 -25.79
N THR A 62 3.45 -10.24 -26.54
CA THR A 62 4.21 -11.42 -26.10
C THR A 62 5.73 -11.17 -26.13
N ARG A 63 6.18 -10.21 -26.94
CA ARG A 63 7.59 -9.95 -27.28
C ARG A 63 8.29 -11.17 -27.93
N GLY A 64 7.52 -12.18 -28.37
CA GLY A 64 8.02 -13.44 -28.93
C GLY A 64 8.69 -13.28 -30.29
N ASP A 65 8.36 -12.24 -31.05
CA ASP A 65 8.98 -11.92 -32.35
C ASP A 65 10.51 -11.94 -32.31
N ARG A 66 11.10 -11.44 -31.22
CA ARG A 66 12.57 -11.41 -31.07
C ARG A 66 13.14 -12.81 -30.98
N MET A 67 12.54 -13.68 -30.16
CA MET A 67 12.98 -15.07 -30.04
C MET A 67 12.79 -15.84 -31.35
N ARG A 68 11.68 -15.61 -32.06
CA ARG A 68 11.46 -16.18 -33.39
C ARG A 68 12.54 -15.76 -34.38
N ALA A 69 12.97 -14.49 -34.36
CA ALA A 69 14.07 -14.01 -35.19
C ALA A 69 15.41 -14.71 -34.87
N TYR A 70 15.69 -14.98 -33.58
CA TYR A 70 16.86 -15.78 -33.19
C TYR A 70 16.80 -17.21 -33.70
N HIS A 71 15.64 -17.88 -33.58
CA HIS A 71 15.44 -19.23 -34.12
C HIS A 71 15.70 -19.26 -35.63
N ASP A 72 15.16 -18.29 -36.38
CA ASP A 72 15.39 -18.17 -37.82
C ASP A 72 16.87 -17.94 -38.17
N ALA A 73 17.56 -17.07 -37.42
CA ALA A 73 18.98 -16.79 -37.64
C ALA A 73 19.86 -18.01 -37.33
N MET A 74 19.59 -18.72 -36.22
CA MET A 74 20.28 -19.96 -35.86
C MET A 74 20.03 -21.06 -36.89
N GLN A 75 18.81 -21.21 -37.38
CA GLN A 75 18.47 -22.19 -38.41
C GLN A 75 19.20 -21.92 -39.73
N LYS A 76 19.27 -20.66 -40.17
CA LYS A 76 20.03 -20.26 -41.38
C LYS A 76 21.52 -20.61 -41.27
N ARG A 77 22.10 -20.45 -40.08
CA ARG A 77 23.50 -20.82 -39.79
C ARG A 77 23.69 -22.30 -39.47
N ARG A 78 22.62 -23.10 -39.44
CA ARG A 78 22.62 -24.51 -39.01
C ARG A 78 23.17 -24.71 -37.59
N LEU A 79 22.96 -23.73 -36.71
CA LEU A 79 23.43 -23.69 -35.32
C LEU A 79 22.37 -24.11 -34.28
N GLY A 80 21.29 -24.77 -34.69
CA GLY A 80 20.23 -25.26 -33.79
C GLY A 80 20.43 -26.73 -33.39
N SER A 81 19.86 -27.14 -32.24
CA SER A 81 19.80 -28.56 -31.88
C SER A 81 19.04 -29.33 -32.97
N GLN A 82 19.62 -30.43 -33.45
CA GLN A 82 18.90 -31.33 -34.36
C GLN A 82 17.87 -32.20 -33.63
N GLU A 83 18.00 -32.32 -32.30
CA GLU A 83 16.94 -32.83 -31.42
C GLU A 83 15.77 -31.85 -31.46
N GLY A 84 14.57 -32.35 -31.78
CA GLY A 84 13.39 -31.51 -31.90
C GLY A 84 13.02 -30.92 -30.55
N VAL A 85 12.77 -29.61 -30.47
CA VAL A 85 12.21 -28.96 -29.26
C VAL A 85 10.91 -29.64 -28.78
N THR A 86 10.21 -30.33 -29.69
CA THR A 86 9.01 -31.14 -29.45
C THR A 86 9.30 -32.58 -29.02
N GLU A 87 10.51 -33.10 -29.27
CA GLU A 87 10.97 -34.39 -28.76
C GLU A 87 11.27 -34.23 -27.26
N ARG A 88 10.78 -35.13 -26.42
CA ARG A 88 10.85 -35.02 -24.94
C ARG A 88 10.18 -33.77 -24.33
N LEU A 89 9.17 -33.19 -25.01
CA LEU A 89 8.42 -32.05 -24.48
C LEU A 89 7.87 -32.30 -23.07
N SER A 90 7.40 -33.52 -22.79
CA SER A 90 6.92 -33.93 -21.46
C SER A 90 8.01 -33.83 -20.38
N GLU A 91 9.21 -34.33 -20.64
CA GLU A 91 10.34 -34.27 -19.70
C GLU A 91 10.78 -32.82 -19.45
N ARG A 92 10.85 -32.00 -20.51
CA ARG A 92 11.20 -30.58 -20.40
C ARG A 92 10.15 -29.81 -19.61
N VAL A 93 8.86 -30.04 -19.86
CA VAL A 93 7.78 -29.39 -19.11
C VAL A 93 7.83 -29.79 -17.64
N ALA A 94 8.07 -31.07 -17.32
CA ALA A 94 8.21 -31.53 -15.93
C ALA A 94 9.40 -30.89 -15.20
N GLU A 95 10.56 -30.75 -15.86
CA GLU A 95 11.72 -30.03 -15.31
C GLU A 95 11.38 -28.57 -15.00
N ILE A 96 10.67 -27.91 -15.92
CA ILE A 96 10.28 -26.50 -15.78
C ILE A 96 9.22 -26.35 -14.68
N GLU A 97 8.26 -27.28 -14.54
CA GLU A 97 7.32 -27.28 -13.41
C GLU A 97 8.04 -27.34 -12.07
N ALA A 98 9.14 -28.10 -11.98
CA ALA A 98 10.01 -28.10 -10.80
C ALA A 98 10.68 -26.74 -10.58
N LEU A 99 11.18 -26.07 -11.63
CA LEU A 99 11.74 -24.72 -11.52
C LEU A 99 10.70 -23.71 -11.02
N VAL A 100 9.47 -23.77 -11.54
CA VAL A 100 8.36 -22.91 -11.12
C VAL A 100 8.00 -23.16 -9.65
N SER A 101 7.91 -24.42 -9.21
CA SER A 101 7.59 -24.75 -7.82
C SER A 101 8.69 -24.35 -6.83
N MET A 102 9.95 -24.33 -7.27
CA MET A 102 11.09 -23.81 -6.50
C MET A 102 11.20 -22.26 -6.53
N GLY A 103 10.31 -21.55 -7.23
CA GLY A 103 10.35 -20.09 -7.36
C GLY A 103 11.42 -19.56 -8.31
N ARG A 104 12.09 -20.43 -9.09
CA ARG A 104 13.11 -20.06 -10.10
C ARG A 104 12.44 -19.61 -11.40
N HIS A 105 11.64 -18.54 -11.31
CA HIS A 105 10.80 -18.07 -12.41
C HIS A 105 11.61 -17.60 -13.62
N ASP A 106 12.74 -16.93 -13.42
CA ASP A 106 13.54 -16.36 -14.52
C ASP A 106 14.09 -17.46 -15.45
N GLU A 107 14.56 -18.58 -14.88
CA GLU A 107 15.02 -19.75 -15.64
C GLU A 107 13.87 -20.51 -16.32
N ALA A 108 12.74 -20.64 -15.62
CA ALA A 108 11.54 -21.23 -16.21
C ALA A 108 11.04 -20.41 -17.41
N ILE A 109 11.03 -19.09 -17.31
CA ILE A 109 10.67 -18.18 -18.41
C ILE A 109 11.62 -18.39 -19.58
N ALA A 110 12.94 -18.37 -19.35
CA ALA A 110 13.92 -18.56 -20.42
C ALA A 110 13.70 -19.88 -21.20
N LYS A 111 13.56 -21.00 -20.48
CA LYS A 111 13.32 -22.33 -21.09
C LYS A 111 11.96 -22.42 -21.78
N LEU A 112 10.90 -21.85 -21.21
CA LEU A 112 9.55 -21.88 -21.78
C LEU A 112 9.43 -20.99 -23.02
N THR A 113 10.05 -19.81 -23.02
CA THR A 113 10.08 -18.93 -24.19
C THR A 113 10.78 -19.60 -25.35
N GLU A 114 11.90 -20.31 -25.11
CA GLU A 114 12.57 -21.11 -26.14
C GLU A 114 11.63 -22.16 -26.76
N ILE A 115 10.84 -22.85 -25.93
CA ILE A 115 9.89 -23.90 -26.37
C ILE A 115 8.70 -23.30 -27.13
N VAL A 116 7.99 -22.34 -26.53
CA VAL A 116 6.71 -21.81 -27.03
C VAL A 116 6.89 -20.96 -28.29
N GLU A 117 8.04 -20.30 -28.44
CA GLU A 117 8.37 -19.48 -29.62
C GLU A 117 9.10 -20.27 -30.71
N HIS A 118 9.37 -21.56 -30.50
CA HIS A 118 10.01 -22.38 -31.51
C HIS A 118 9.08 -22.58 -32.73
N PRO A 119 9.58 -22.51 -33.98
CA PRO A 119 8.76 -22.62 -35.19
C PRO A 119 7.90 -23.90 -35.29
N ARG A 120 8.33 -24.99 -34.64
CA ARG A 120 7.60 -26.27 -34.62
C ARG A 120 6.61 -26.43 -33.47
N PHE A 121 6.51 -25.45 -32.56
CA PHE A 121 5.66 -25.57 -31.37
C PHE A 121 4.19 -25.74 -31.71
N GLU A 122 3.70 -25.11 -32.79
CA GLU A 122 2.30 -25.20 -33.24
C GLU A 122 1.84 -26.65 -33.46
N VAL A 123 2.74 -27.55 -33.85
CA VAL A 123 2.42 -28.99 -34.03
C VAL A 123 2.05 -29.65 -32.70
N SER A 124 2.68 -29.20 -31.60
CA SER A 124 2.45 -29.70 -30.24
C SER A 124 1.54 -28.81 -29.40
N ALA A 125 1.14 -27.63 -29.88
CA ALA A 125 0.42 -26.64 -29.08
C ALA A 125 -0.94 -27.14 -28.56
N GLU A 126 -1.56 -28.05 -29.30
CA GLU A 126 -2.85 -28.65 -28.91
C GLU A 126 -2.71 -29.83 -27.93
N THR A 127 -1.51 -30.38 -27.73
CA THR A 127 -1.27 -31.50 -26.79
C THR A 127 -1.37 -31.03 -25.33
N PRO A 128 -1.59 -31.94 -24.36
CA PRO A 128 -1.61 -31.59 -22.95
C PRO A 128 -0.35 -30.83 -22.50
N GLU A 129 0.82 -31.25 -22.98
CA GLU A 129 2.13 -30.67 -22.65
C GLU A 129 2.32 -29.31 -23.33
N GLY A 130 1.90 -29.13 -24.58
CA GLY A 130 1.95 -27.83 -25.26
C GLY A 130 1.06 -26.80 -24.57
N ARG A 131 -0.16 -27.19 -24.18
CA ARG A 131 -1.05 -26.32 -23.39
C ARG A 131 -0.50 -26.01 -22.01
N ALA A 132 0.12 -26.99 -21.36
CA ALA A 132 0.81 -26.80 -20.09
C ALA A 132 1.95 -25.80 -20.24
N ALA A 133 2.83 -25.96 -21.23
CA ALA A 133 3.95 -25.05 -21.50
C ALA A 133 3.47 -23.62 -21.74
N LEU A 134 2.42 -23.43 -22.56
CA LEU A 134 1.85 -22.11 -22.84
C LEU A 134 1.27 -21.44 -21.58
N TYR A 135 0.51 -22.19 -20.78
CA TYR A 135 -0.02 -21.69 -19.51
C TYR A 135 1.11 -21.38 -18.52
N LEU A 136 2.08 -22.28 -18.36
CA LEU A 136 3.21 -22.12 -17.44
C LEU A 136 4.04 -20.90 -17.79
N LEU A 137 4.21 -20.57 -19.08
CA LEU A 137 4.94 -19.38 -19.50
C LEU A 137 4.21 -18.12 -19.02
N GLY A 138 2.90 -18.03 -19.29
CA GLY A 138 2.07 -16.93 -18.80
C GLY A 138 2.06 -16.85 -17.26
N HIS A 139 2.02 -17.99 -16.58
CA HIS A 139 2.05 -18.06 -15.12
C HIS A 139 3.40 -17.59 -14.55
N ALA A 140 4.52 -18.08 -15.07
CA ALA A 140 5.86 -17.72 -14.63
C ALA A 140 6.16 -16.24 -14.87
N LEU A 141 5.79 -15.71 -16.05
CA LEU A 141 5.89 -14.27 -16.36
C LEU A 141 5.10 -13.43 -15.35
N ALA A 142 3.87 -13.82 -15.02
CA ALA A 142 3.07 -13.12 -14.02
C ALA A 142 3.68 -13.21 -12.61
N SER A 143 4.27 -14.35 -12.26
CA SER A 143 4.95 -14.53 -10.97
C SER A 143 6.24 -13.71 -10.86
N ALA A 144 6.90 -13.44 -12.00
CA ALA A 144 8.00 -12.50 -12.11
C ALA A 144 7.53 -11.02 -12.16
N GLY A 145 6.22 -10.74 -12.22
CA GLY A 145 5.67 -9.39 -12.31
C GLY A 145 5.60 -8.82 -13.74
N ILE A 146 5.93 -9.61 -14.76
CA ILE A 146 5.90 -9.24 -16.19
C ILE A 146 4.46 -9.42 -16.73
N ASN A 147 3.56 -8.59 -16.20
CA ASN A 147 2.12 -8.78 -16.34
C ASN A 147 1.59 -8.63 -17.78
N GLU A 148 2.17 -7.73 -18.58
CA GLU A 148 1.69 -7.48 -19.95
C GLU A 148 1.90 -8.70 -20.85
N SER A 149 3.12 -9.23 -20.89
CA SER A 149 3.44 -10.43 -21.68
C SER A 149 2.77 -11.66 -21.10
N ALA A 150 2.66 -11.78 -19.77
CA ALA A 150 1.89 -12.83 -19.13
C ALA A 150 0.45 -12.90 -19.66
N ARG A 151 -0.27 -11.76 -19.65
CA ARG A 151 -1.64 -11.71 -20.17
C ARG A 151 -1.72 -12.08 -21.64
N ALA A 152 -0.76 -11.68 -22.46
CA ALA A 152 -0.73 -12.04 -23.88
C ALA A 152 -0.64 -13.56 -24.09
N TYR A 153 0.25 -14.26 -23.37
CA TYR A 153 0.34 -15.72 -23.43
C TYR A 153 -0.89 -16.43 -22.85
N LEU A 154 -1.44 -15.90 -21.74
CA LEU A 154 -2.66 -16.44 -21.15
C LEU A 154 -3.86 -16.29 -22.09
N ARG A 155 -3.99 -15.17 -22.80
CA ARG A 155 -5.00 -14.99 -23.87
C ARG A 155 -4.84 -16.02 -24.98
N ARG A 156 -3.62 -16.28 -25.44
CA ARG A 156 -3.36 -17.34 -26.43
C ARG A 156 -3.81 -18.71 -25.91
N SER A 157 -3.61 -18.98 -24.62
CA SER A 157 -4.10 -20.19 -23.96
C SER A 157 -5.64 -20.28 -23.93
N LEU A 158 -6.33 -19.15 -23.74
CA LEU A 158 -7.81 -19.10 -23.77
C LEU A 158 -8.40 -19.26 -25.18
N ALA A 159 -7.74 -18.68 -26.18
CA ALA A 159 -8.20 -18.64 -27.56
C ALA A 159 -7.87 -19.91 -28.36
N ALA A 160 -7.01 -20.79 -27.85
CA ALA A 160 -6.64 -22.02 -28.54
C ALA A 160 -7.85 -22.94 -28.76
N LYS A 161 -7.90 -23.65 -29.89
CA LYS A 161 -8.99 -24.57 -30.22
C LYS A 161 -9.11 -25.65 -29.15
N GLY A 162 -10.34 -26.01 -28.75
CA GLY A 162 -10.61 -27.04 -27.74
C GLY A 162 -10.22 -26.69 -26.30
N SER A 163 -9.87 -25.43 -26.02
CA SER A 163 -9.45 -24.98 -24.68
C SER A 163 -10.55 -25.07 -23.63
N TRP A 164 -11.81 -25.20 -24.03
CA TRP A 164 -12.97 -25.30 -23.14
C TRP A 164 -13.61 -26.70 -23.09
N ASP A 165 -12.99 -27.69 -23.76
CA ASP A 165 -13.46 -29.09 -23.81
C ASP A 165 -12.73 -29.98 -22.77
N GLN A 166 -12.27 -31.18 -23.15
CA GLN A 166 -11.58 -32.16 -22.29
C GLN A 166 -10.30 -31.61 -21.62
N TYR A 167 -9.67 -30.58 -22.21
CA TYR A 167 -8.46 -29.92 -21.71
C TYR A 167 -8.73 -28.55 -21.05
N GLY A 168 -9.98 -28.34 -20.61
CA GLY A 168 -10.44 -27.16 -19.88
C GLY A 168 -9.65 -26.69 -18.63
N PRO A 169 -8.87 -27.53 -17.90
CA PRO A 169 -8.20 -27.06 -16.68
C PRO A 169 -7.23 -25.89 -16.89
N TYR A 170 -6.46 -25.86 -17.98
CA TYR A 170 -5.51 -24.77 -18.24
C TYR A 170 -6.21 -23.47 -18.60
N ALA A 171 -7.31 -23.51 -19.36
CA ALA A 171 -8.11 -22.32 -19.65
C ALA A 171 -8.73 -21.74 -18.37
N ARG A 172 -9.27 -22.58 -17.48
CA ARG A 172 -9.78 -22.14 -16.16
C ARG A 172 -8.68 -21.49 -15.33
N ARG A 173 -7.49 -22.10 -15.28
CA ARG A 173 -6.32 -21.55 -14.59
C ARG A 173 -5.85 -20.23 -15.22
N ALA A 174 -5.89 -20.12 -16.55
CA ALA A 174 -5.53 -18.89 -17.25
C ALA A 174 -6.49 -17.74 -16.93
N VAL A 175 -7.81 -17.99 -16.91
CA VAL A 175 -8.78 -16.97 -16.47
C VAL A 175 -8.47 -16.51 -15.05
N ARG A 176 -8.31 -17.46 -14.11
CA ARG A 176 -7.97 -17.14 -12.72
C ARG A 176 -6.72 -16.27 -12.65
N ARG A 177 -5.69 -16.59 -13.43
CA ARG A 177 -4.43 -15.84 -13.43
C ARG A 177 -4.58 -14.44 -14.01
N ILE A 178 -5.34 -14.27 -15.10
CA ILE A 178 -5.65 -12.94 -15.67
C ILE A 178 -6.43 -12.10 -14.64
N VAL A 179 -7.41 -12.69 -13.95
CA VAL A 179 -8.17 -11.99 -12.91
C VAL A 179 -7.27 -11.58 -11.74
N GLU A 180 -6.36 -12.44 -11.28
CA GLU A 180 -5.36 -12.09 -10.27
C GLU A 180 -4.48 -10.92 -10.72
N ILE A 181 -3.93 -10.97 -11.93
CA ILE A 181 -3.13 -9.88 -12.50
C ILE A 181 -3.94 -8.57 -12.55
N ALA A 182 -5.20 -8.62 -13.00
CA ALA A 182 -6.05 -7.45 -13.12
C ALA A 182 -6.40 -6.83 -11.77
N LEU A 183 -6.61 -7.67 -10.73
CA LEU A 183 -6.84 -7.22 -9.36
C LEU A 183 -5.58 -6.60 -8.74
N ASP A 184 -4.42 -7.24 -8.92
CA ASP A 184 -3.14 -6.80 -8.35
C ASP A 184 -2.65 -5.49 -9.00
N THR A 185 -2.83 -5.37 -10.32
CA THR A 185 -2.45 -4.16 -11.08
C THR A 185 -3.53 -3.08 -11.09
N ARG A 186 -4.74 -3.39 -10.61
CA ARG A 186 -5.96 -2.58 -10.74
C ARG A 186 -6.32 -2.23 -12.19
N ALA A 187 -5.77 -2.94 -13.18
CA ALA A 187 -6.06 -2.75 -14.60
C ALA A 187 -7.29 -3.58 -15.01
N TYR A 188 -8.44 -3.31 -14.39
CA TYR A 188 -9.63 -4.14 -14.51
C TYR A 188 -10.16 -4.22 -15.95
N ASP A 189 -10.24 -3.10 -16.66
CA ASP A 189 -10.74 -3.06 -18.05
C ASP A 189 -9.86 -3.87 -19.01
N LYS A 190 -8.53 -3.80 -18.83
CA LYS A 190 -7.59 -4.61 -19.61
C LYS A 190 -7.82 -6.10 -19.35
N GLY A 191 -7.97 -6.48 -18.08
CA GLY A 191 -8.27 -7.86 -17.69
C GLY A 191 -9.62 -8.36 -18.23
N LEU A 192 -10.65 -7.51 -18.25
CA LEU A 192 -11.95 -7.85 -18.84
C LEU A 192 -11.86 -8.04 -20.35
N SER A 193 -11.15 -7.16 -21.05
CA SER A 193 -10.90 -7.29 -22.49
C SER A 193 -10.13 -8.57 -22.81
N ASP A 194 -9.15 -8.94 -21.96
CA ASP A 194 -8.41 -10.19 -22.11
C ASP A 194 -9.29 -11.45 -21.96
N LEU A 195 -10.48 -11.33 -21.35
CA LEU A 195 -11.40 -12.43 -21.05
C LEU A 195 -12.60 -12.51 -22.00
N GLU A 196 -12.66 -11.68 -23.05
CA GLU A 196 -13.76 -11.70 -24.03
C GLU A 196 -13.90 -13.03 -24.78
N ALA A 197 -12.79 -13.77 -24.95
CA ALA A 197 -12.78 -15.09 -25.58
C ALA A 197 -13.41 -16.21 -24.73
N VAL A 198 -13.75 -15.93 -23.46
CA VAL A 198 -14.38 -16.90 -22.56
C VAL A 198 -15.84 -17.12 -22.98
N PRO A 199 -16.27 -18.35 -23.32
CA PRO A 199 -17.63 -18.59 -23.76
C PRO A 199 -18.63 -18.45 -22.60
N PRO A 200 -19.88 -18.03 -22.86
CA PRO A 200 -20.93 -17.99 -21.83
C PRO A 200 -21.24 -19.35 -21.19
N SER A 201 -20.95 -20.45 -21.90
CA SER A 201 -21.06 -21.82 -21.41
C SER A 201 -19.93 -22.24 -20.45
N ALA A 202 -18.94 -21.39 -20.21
CA ALA A 202 -17.83 -21.67 -19.30
C ALA A 202 -18.35 -22.04 -17.90
N PRO A 203 -17.63 -22.87 -17.14
CA PRO A 203 -18.06 -23.34 -15.82
C PRO A 203 -18.44 -22.22 -14.84
N PRO A 204 -19.37 -22.46 -13.89
CA PRO A 204 -19.83 -21.45 -12.94
C PRO A 204 -18.70 -20.74 -12.18
N GLU A 205 -17.64 -21.47 -11.81
CA GLU A 205 -16.48 -20.91 -11.12
C GLU A 205 -15.75 -19.84 -11.95
N VAL A 206 -15.64 -20.05 -13.27
CA VAL A 206 -15.01 -19.09 -14.20
C VAL A 206 -15.87 -17.85 -14.35
N ARG A 207 -17.18 -18.03 -14.53
CA ARG A 207 -18.12 -16.91 -14.63
C ARG A 207 -18.13 -16.06 -13.37
N ALA A 208 -18.00 -16.69 -12.20
CA ALA A 208 -17.91 -15.99 -10.91
C ALA A 208 -16.66 -15.10 -10.79
N GLU A 209 -15.50 -15.57 -11.28
CA GLU A 209 -14.25 -14.79 -11.31
C GLU A 209 -14.42 -13.52 -12.18
N ILE A 210 -15.02 -13.68 -13.36
CA ILE A 210 -15.28 -12.57 -14.30
C ILE A 210 -16.29 -11.58 -13.71
N ALA A 211 -17.37 -12.07 -13.10
CA ALA A 211 -18.39 -11.24 -12.45
C ALA A 211 -17.79 -10.39 -11.33
N TYR A 212 -16.93 -10.98 -10.49
CA TYR A 212 -16.22 -10.23 -9.45
C TYR A 212 -15.31 -9.14 -10.04
N LEU A 213 -14.51 -9.48 -11.06
CA LEU A 213 -13.66 -8.51 -11.74
C LEU A 213 -14.48 -7.37 -12.36
N ARG A 214 -15.62 -7.68 -12.98
CA ARG A 214 -16.55 -6.69 -13.53
C ARG A 214 -17.08 -5.76 -12.45
N GLY A 215 -17.47 -6.29 -11.29
CA GLY A 215 -17.90 -5.48 -10.16
C GLY A 215 -16.80 -4.52 -9.68
N ARG A 216 -15.55 -4.99 -9.62
CA ARG A 216 -14.38 -4.14 -9.27
C ARG A 216 -14.12 -3.05 -10.32
N ALA A 217 -14.26 -3.35 -11.61
CA ALA A 217 -14.14 -2.38 -12.69
C ALA A 217 -15.22 -1.29 -12.56
N LYS A 218 -16.47 -1.69 -12.36
CA LYS A 218 -17.61 -0.77 -12.19
C LYS A 218 -17.49 0.11 -10.95
N GLN A 219 -17.05 -0.46 -9.84
CA GLN A 219 -16.78 0.31 -8.62
C GLN A 219 -15.67 1.34 -8.84
N ALA A 220 -14.57 0.96 -9.52
CA ALA A 220 -13.48 1.87 -9.84
C ALA A 220 -13.88 2.99 -10.82
N ALA A 221 -14.85 2.72 -11.70
CA ALA A 221 -15.44 3.70 -12.61
C ALA A 221 -16.46 4.64 -11.93
N GLY A 222 -16.74 4.46 -10.64
CA GLY A 222 -17.77 5.24 -9.94
C GLY A 222 -19.20 4.89 -10.36
N ASP A 223 -19.43 3.67 -10.87
CA ASP A 223 -20.74 3.11 -11.22
C ASP A 223 -21.18 2.09 -10.14
N PRO A 224 -21.74 2.54 -9.01
CA PRO A 224 -22.07 1.65 -7.92
C PRO A 224 -23.26 0.74 -8.25
N ASP A 225 -24.16 1.11 -9.17
CA ASP A 225 -25.29 0.26 -9.57
C ASP A 225 -24.80 -0.91 -10.43
N GLY A 226 -23.94 -0.62 -11.40
CA GLY A 226 -23.26 -1.65 -12.17
C GLY A 226 -22.39 -2.57 -11.30
N ALA A 227 -21.74 -2.03 -10.27
CA ALA A 227 -20.97 -2.83 -9.33
C ALA A 227 -21.85 -3.80 -8.52
N LEU A 228 -22.96 -3.33 -7.96
CA LEU A 228 -23.92 -4.15 -7.22
C LEU A 228 -24.52 -5.26 -8.10
N ALA A 229 -24.89 -4.93 -9.34
CA ALA A 229 -25.42 -5.92 -10.29
C ALA A 229 -24.38 -7.02 -10.59
N ALA A 230 -23.12 -6.64 -10.84
CA ALA A 230 -22.06 -7.60 -11.09
C ALA A 230 -21.69 -8.45 -9.86
N TYR A 231 -21.69 -7.87 -8.65
CA TYR A 231 -21.45 -8.63 -7.43
C TYR A 231 -22.57 -9.61 -7.10
N ALA A 232 -23.81 -9.31 -7.47
CA ALA A 232 -24.94 -10.22 -7.29
C ALA A 232 -24.82 -11.51 -8.14
N GLU A 233 -24.04 -11.47 -9.23
CA GLU A 233 -23.76 -12.65 -10.06
C GLU A 233 -22.71 -13.60 -9.43
N VAL A 234 -22.05 -13.21 -8.34
CA VAL A 234 -21.03 -14.03 -7.67
C VAL A 234 -21.69 -15.04 -6.71
N PRO A 235 -21.70 -16.35 -7.01
CA PRO A 235 -22.37 -17.35 -6.17
C PRO A 235 -21.58 -17.62 -4.89
N GLN A 236 -22.26 -18.17 -3.86
CA GLN A 236 -21.65 -18.51 -2.57
C GLN A 236 -20.47 -19.48 -2.66
N THR A 237 -20.46 -20.33 -3.69
CA THR A 237 -19.37 -21.29 -3.95
C THR A 237 -18.09 -20.64 -4.49
N SER A 238 -18.12 -19.35 -4.85
CA SER A 238 -16.95 -18.62 -5.34
C SER A 238 -16.02 -18.19 -4.21
N ARG A 239 -14.71 -18.25 -4.46
CA ARG A 239 -13.68 -17.69 -3.54
C ARG A 239 -13.84 -16.19 -3.29
N PHE A 240 -14.54 -15.47 -4.18
CA PHE A 240 -14.77 -14.03 -4.08
C PHE A 240 -16.10 -13.64 -3.46
N TRP A 241 -16.94 -14.62 -3.08
CA TRP A 241 -18.29 -14.31 -2.60
C TRP A 241 -18.29 -13.41 -1.37
N SER A 242 -17.40 -13.68 -0.40
CA SER A 242 -17.31 -12.89 0.83
C SER A 242 -16.89 -11.45 0.54
N GLN A 243 -15.89 -11.26 -0.33
CA GLN A 243 -15.40 -9.95 -0.77
C GLN A 243 -16.48 -9.20 -1.54
N ALA A 244 -17.16 -9.84 -2.49
CA ALA A 244 -18.24 -9.24 -3.28
C ALA A 244 -19.42 -8.80 -2.40
N THR A 245 -19.81 -9.64 -1.45
CA THR A 245 -20.90 -9.35 -0.50
C THR A 245 -20.51 -8.22 0.45
N TYR A 246 -19.29 -8.23 0.96
CA TYR A 246 -18.76 -7.16 1.82
C TYR A 246 -18.70 -5.82 1.08
N LEU A 247 -18.12 -5.79 -0.13
CA LEU A 247 -18.07 -4.58 -0.96
C LEU A 247 -19.46 -4.07 -1.33
N SER A 248 -20.41 -4.97 -1.60
CA SER A 248 -21.80 -4.60 -1.80
C SER A 248 -22.40 -3.94 -0.55
N GLY A 249 -22.07 -4.44 0.63
CA GLY A 249 -22.48 -3.84 1.90
C GLY A 249 -21.93 -2.42 2.10
N LEU A 250 -20.66 -2.20 1.77
CA LEU A 250 -20.03 -0.88 1.82
C LEU A 250 -20.73 0.11 0.88
N ILE A 251 -20.95 -0.28 -0.38
CA ILE A 251 -21.66 0.55 -1.36
C ILE A 251 -23.06 0.94 -0.84
N GLN A 252 -23.75 0.03 -0.17
CA GLN A 252 -25.07 0.30 0.39
C GLN A 252 -25.02 1.29 1.58
N VAL A 253 -24.03 1.13 2.47
CA VAL A 253 -23.79 2.07 3.59
C VAL A 253 -23.43 3.46 3.09
N GLU A 254 -22.55 3.57 2.09
CA GLU A 254 -22.15 4.85 1.48
C GLU A 254 -23.32 5.59 0.84
N ARG A 255 -24.33 4.85 0.35
CA ARG A 255 -25.60 5.41 -0.16
C ARG A 255 -26.61 5.75 0.94
N GLY A 256 -26.24 5.62 2.21
CA GLY A 256 -27.12 5.83 3.37
C GLY A 256 -28.11 4.68 3.63
N ARG A 257 -28.03 3.57 2.88
CA ARG A 257 -28.91 2.40 3.05
C ARG A 257 -28.35 1.43 4.09
N MET A 258 -28.26 1.92 5.32
CA MET A 258 -27.62 1.23 6.44
C MET A 258 -28.17 -0.18 6.70
N LYS A 259 -29.50 -0.37 6.63
CA LYS A 259 -30.14 -1.68 6.84
C LYS A 259 -29.76 -2.70 5.77
N GLU A 260 -29.66 -2.28 4.51
CA GLU A 260 -29.26 -3.14 3.40
C GLU A 260 -27.79 -3.55 3.55
N GLY A 261 -26.93 -2.59 3.92
CA GLY A 261 -25.52 -2.85 4.22
C GLY A 261 -25.34 -3.84 5.38
N GLU A 262 -26.04 -3.62 6.49
CA GLU A 262 -26.05 -4.51 7.65
C GLU A 262 -26.46 -5.93 7.29
N ASN A 263 -27.55 -6.10 6.52
CA ASN A 263 -27.99 -7.42 6.06
C ASN A 263 -26.92 -8.14 5.21
N LEU A 264 -26.14 -7.39 4.42
CA LEU A 264 -25.05 -7.96 3.62
C LEU A 264 -23.86 -8.35 4.49
N PHE A 265 -23.45 -7.50 5.45
CA PHE A 265 -22.39 -7.84 6.38
C PHE A 265 -22.74 -9.04 7.26
N CYS A 266 -23.99 -9.14 7.74
CA CYS A 266 -24.48 -10.28 8.51
C CYS A 266 -24.33 -11.61 7.76
N LYS A 267 -24.53 -11.63 6.43
CA LYS A 267 -24.33 -12.86 5.63
C LYS A 267 -22.89 -13.37 5.72
N VAL A 268 -21.91 -12.46 5.79
CA VAL A 268 -20.48 -12.80 5.86
C VAL A 268 -20.05 -13.07 7.31
N ALA A 269 -20.52 -12.24 8.25
CA ALA A 269 -20.13 -12.26 9.67
C ALA A 269 -20.78 -13.39 10.50
N ASP A 270 -21.79 -14.08 9.96
CA ASP A 270 -22.63 -15.06 10.67
C ASP A 270 -21.79 -16.05 11.52
N PRO A 271 -21.89 -16.00 12.86
CA PRO A 271 -21.12 -16.86 13.76
C PRO A 271 -21.51 -18.34 13.66
N LYS A 272 -22.70 -18.65 13.10
CA LYS A 272 -23.15 -20.03 12.88
C LYS A 272 -22.46 -20.68 11.68
N ARG A 273 -21.85 -19.89 10.80
CA ARG A 273 -21.05 -20.38 9.66
C ARG A 273 -19.66 -20.77 10.16
N GLN A 274 -19.57 -21.99 10.70
CA GLN A 274 -18.34 -22.65 11.14
C GLN A 274 -17.68 -23.39 9.96
N ASP A 275 -16.40 -23.74 10.09
CA ASP A 275 -15.53 -24.39 9.09
C ASP A 275 -16.19 -25.51 8.25
N LYS A 276 -17.13 -26.26 8.83
CA LYS A 276 -17.84 -27.38 8.17
C LYS A 276 -19.06 -26.96 7.32
N SER A 277 -19.49 -25.71 7.44
CA SER A 277 -20.65 -25.10 6.76
C SER A 277 -20.24 -23.96 5.81
N VAL A 278 -18.95 -23.62 5.78
CA VAL A 278 -18.42 -22.57 4.92
C VAL A 278 -18.41 -23.09 3.47
N PRO A 279 -18.68 -22.24 2.46
CA PRO A 279 -18.42 -22.60 1.07
C PRO A 279 -17.01 -23.18 0.90
N VAL A 280 -16.86 -24.01 -0.13
CA VAL A 280 -15.70 -24.87 -0.47
C VAL A 280 -14.32 -24.17 -0.44
N PHE A 281 -14.26 -22.84 -0.34
CA PHE A 281 -13.05 -22.01 -0.35
C PHE A 281 -12.94 -21.05 0.85
N ALA A 282 -13.10 -21.56 2.07
CA ALA A 282 -12.78 -20.85 3.29
C ALA A 282 -11.25 -20.83 3.52
N ASP A 283 -10.57 -19.86 2.95
CA ASP A 283 -9.15 -19.62 3.20
C ASP A 283 -8.95 -18.47 4.19
N GLU A 284 -7.70 -18.14 4.49
CA GLU A 284 -7.32 -16.99 5.34
C GLU A 284 -8.00 -15.68 4.90
N ARG A 285 -8.22 -15.49 3.60
CA ARG A 285 -8.86 -14.29 3.04
C ARG A 285 -10.33 -14.22 3.42
N PHE A 286 -11.03 -15.36 3.45
CA PHE A 286 -12.41 -15.41 3.94
C PHE A 286 -12.50 -14.92 5.38
N PHE A 287 -11.62 -15.40 6.26
CA PHE A 287 -11.63 -15.01 7.67
C PHE A 287 -11.26 -13.54 7.87
N ALA A 288 -10.28 -13.03 7.12
CA ALA A 288 -9.95 -11.61 7.13
C ALA A 288 -11.14 -10.73 6.73
N VAL A 289 -11.91 -11.12 5.71
CA VAL A 289 -13.11 -10.39 5.27
C VAL A 289 -14.26 -10.53 6.27
N ARG A 290 -14.37 -11.68 6.94
CA ARG A 290 -15.35 -11.90 8.02
C ARG A 290 -15.10 -10.95 9.19
N ASP A 291 -13.86 -10.78 9.59
CA ASP A 291 -13.50 -9.87 10.68
C ASP A 291 -13.73 -8.40 10.29
N LEU A 292 -13.44 -8.03 9.05
CA LEU A 292 -13.82 -6.72 8.50
C LEU A 292 -15.35 -6.51 8.48
N ALA A 293 -16.13 -7.54 8.17
CA ALA A 293 -17.60 -7.47 8.20
C ALA A 293 -18.12 -7.26 9.63
N ARG A 294 -17.48 -7.88 10.64
CA ARG A 294 -17.83 -7.67 12.06
C ARG A 294 -17.53 -6.24 12.52
N LEU A 295 -16.37 -5.70 12.15
CA LEU A 295 -16.07 -4.27 12.37
C LEU A 295 -17.10 -3.37 11.68
N ALA A 296 -17.44 -3.65 10.43
CA ALA A 296 -18.41 -2.86 9.68
C ALA A 296 -19.81 -2.90 10.33
N LEU A 297 -20.25 -4.05 10.84
CA LEU A 297 -21.49 -4.16 11.63
C LEU A 297 -21.44 -3.32 12.90
N GLY A 298 -20.31 -3.37 13.62
CA GLY A 298 -20.06 -2.54 14.80
C GLY A 298 -20.20 -1.05 14.49
N ARG A 299 -19.60 -0.59 13.39
CA ARG A 299 -19.66 0.81 12.93
C ARG A 299 -21.06 1.22 12.50
N VAL A 300 -21.75 0.39 11.70
CA VAL A 300 -23.14 0.68 11.28
C VAL A 300 -24.07 0.76 12.48
N ALA A 301 -23.94 -0.16 13.45
CA ALA A 301 -24.72 -0.11 14.68
C ALA A 301 -24.38 1.12 15.53
N HIS A 302 -23.09 1.48 15.63
CA HIS A 302 -22.62 2.66 16.35
C HIS A 302 -23.20 3.95 15.75
N GLU A 303 -23.12 4.12 14.42
CA GLU A 303 -23.69 5.27 13.70
C GLU A 303 -25.21 5.38 13.87
N GLN A 304 -25.90 4.25 14.07
CA GLN A 304 -27.33 4.19 14.38
C GLN A 304 -27.64 4.38 15.87
N LEU A 305 -26.65 4.72 16.71
CA LEU A 305 -26.75 4.85 18.17
C LEU A 305 -27.17 3.54 18.89
N ARG A 306 -27.02 2.40 18.22
CA ARG A 306 -27.24 1.06 18.78
C ARG A 306 -25.97 0.55 19.47
N HIS A 307 -25.57 1.25 20.52
CA HIS A 307 -24.29 1.02 21.20
C HIS A 307 -24.14 -0.39 21.80
N ASP A 308 -25.23 -1.06 22.18
CA ASP A 308 -25.18 -2.44 22.68
C ASP A 308 -24.88 -3.43 21.56
N ASP A 309 -25.58 -3.31 20.43
CA ASP A 309 -25.36 -4.13 19.24
C ASP A 309 -23.94 -3.90 18.70
N ALA A 310 -23.48 -2.65 18.68
CA ALA A 310 -22.12 -2.31 18.28
C ALA A 310 -21.07 -3.03 19.12
N ARG A 311 -21.17 -3.01 20.46
CA ARG A 311 -20.27 -3.79 21.33
C ARG A 311 -20.35 -5.28 21.02
N TYR A 312 -21.56 -5.81 20.83
CA TYR A 312 -21.73 -7.24 20.51
C TYR A 312 -20.99 -7.62 19.23
N TYR A 313 -21.09 -6.82 18.17
CA TYR A 313 -20.38 -7.09 16.91
C TYR A 313 -18.87 -6.98 17.05
N TYR A 314 -18.36 -5.98 17.78
CA TYR A 314 -16.91 -5.90 18.05
C TYR A 314 -16.41 -7.07 18.89
N TYR A 315 -17.20 -7.57 19.84
CA TYR A 315 -16.86 -8.77 20.62
C TYR A 315 -16.77 -10.04 19.78
N LEU A 316 -17.44 -10.11 18.62
CA LEU A 316 -17.34 -11.26 17.71
C LEU A 316 -15.99 -11.32 16.97
N VAL A 317 -15.17 -10.27 17.03
CA VAL A 317 -13.83 -10.29 16.45
C VAL A 317 -12.94 -11.23 17.27
N PRO A 318 -12.33 -12.26 16.65
CA PRO A 318 -11.54 -13.27 17.37
C PRO A 318 -10.31 -12.69 18.07
N ARG A 319 -9.84 -13.37 19.12
CA ARG A 319 -8.66 -12.96 19.89
C ARG A 319 -7.35 -13.04 19.11
N ASP A 320 -7.30 -13.90 18.10
CA ASP A 320 -6.18 -14.11 17.18
C ASP A 320 -6.26 -13.23 15.93
N SER A 321 -7.27 -12.36 15.82
CA SER A 321 -7.42 -11.45 14.68
C SER A 321 -6.49 -10.24 14.81
N ASP A 322 -5.82 -9.88 13.71
CA ASP A 322 -5.06 -8.62 13.59
C ASP A 322 -5.93 -7.37 13.82
N ARG A 323 -7.26 -7.52 13.81
CA ARG A 323 -8.25 -6.47 14.00
C ARG A 323 -8.75 -6.34 15.44
N LEU A 324 -8.26 -7.15 16.37
CA LEU A 324 -8.72 -7.13 17.76
C LEU A 324 -8.49 -5.75 18.42
N ALA A 325 -7.31 -5.16 18.23
CA ALA A 325 -6.99 -3.86 18.82
C ALA A 325 -7.93 -2.74 18.32
N GLU A 326 -8.27 -2.77 17.03
CA GLU A 326 -9.24 -1.87 16.40
C GLU A 326 -10.64 -2.09 16.98
N ALA A 327 -11.07 -3.35 17.11
CA ALA A 327 -12.37 -3.71 17.69
C ALA A 327 -12.52 -3.26 19.16
N LEU A 328 -11.50 -3.48 19.99
CA LEU A 328 -11.51 -3.09 21.41
C LEU A 328 -11.56 -1.57 21.57
N TYR A 329 -10.76 -0.83 20.80
CA TYR A 329 -10.77 0.63 20.84
C TYR A 329 -12.10 1.24 20.37
N GLU A 330 -12.67 0.73 19.28
CA GLU A 330 -13.98 1.19 18.77
C GLU A 330 -15.13 0.80 19.72
N ALA A 331 -15.06 -0.37 20.36
CA ALA A 331 -15.99 -0.77 21.40
C ALA A 331 -15.90 0.12 22.65
N ALA A 332 -14.68 0.49 23.08
CA ALA A 332 -14.47 1.39 24.20
C ALA A 332 -15.06 2.78 23.92
N THR A 333 -14.83 3.30 22.71
CA THR A 333 -15.41 4.57 22.26
C THR A 333 -16.95 4.52 22.25
N THR A 334 -17.52 3.43 21.72
CA THR A 334 -18.97 3.20 21.72
C THR A 334 -19.55 3.19 23.13
N ARG A 335 -18.85 2.58 24.10
CA ARG A 335 -19.27 2.52 25.50
C ARG A 335 -19.16 3.87 26.19
N TYR A 336 -18.09 4.61 25.92
CA TYR A 336 -17.92 5.97 26.40
C TYR A 336 -19.08 6.88 25.96
N GLU A 337 -19.49 6.81 24.70
CA GLU A 337 -20.62 7.60 24.18
C GLU A 337 -21.97 7.19 24.78
N LYS A 338 -22.16 5.89 25.04
CA LYS A 338 -23.30 5.38 25.81
C LYS A 338 -23.31 5.87 27.29
N LYS A 339 -22.23 6.50 27.76
CA LYS A 339 -21.95 6.87 29.16
C LYS A 339 -21.70 5.67 30.08
N ASP A 340 -21.39 4.52 29.49
CA ASP A 340 -20.92 3.33 30.20
C ASP A 340 -19.40 3.43 30.40
N TYR A 341 -18.98 4.34 31.29
CA TYR A 341 -17.57 4.68 31.48
C TYR A 341 -16.76 3.54 32.08
N GLN A 342 -17.38 2.71 32.94
CA GLN A 342 -16.72 1.53 33.48
C GLN A 342 -16.50 0.49 32.37
N GLY A 343 -17.53 0.19 31.57
CA GLY A 343 -17.37 -0.72 30.43
C GLY A 343 -16.37 -0.22 29.38
N ALA A 344 -16.27 1.10 29.19
CA ALA A 344 -15.23 1.69 28.35
C ALA A 344 -13.82 1.48 28.94
N ARG A 345 -13.67 1.60 30.26
CA ARG A 345 -12.40 1.36 30.95
C ARG A 345 -11.96 -0.09 30.82
N ASP A 346 -12.85 -1.03 31.09
CA ASP A 346 -12.56 -2.46 31.05
C ASP A 346 -12.03 -2.87 29.65
N LEU A 347 -12.59 -2.30 28.57
CA LEU A 347 -12.15 -2.54 27.20
C LEU A 347 -10.77 -1.93 26.89
N LEU A 348 -10.44 -0.77 27.47
CA LEU A 348 -9.11 -0.17 27.32
C LEU A 348 -8.06 -0.94 28.14
N ASP A 349 -8.43 -1.47 29.30
CA ASP A 349 -7.55 -2.33 30.10
C ASP A 349 -7.30 -3.67 29.37
N GLU A 350 -8.32 -4.25 28.72
CA GLU A 350 -8.16 -5.41 27.84
C GLU A 350 -7.24 -5.08 26.65
N LEU A 351 -7.43 -3.94 26.00
CA LEU A 351 -6.56 -3.47 24.92
C LEU A 351 -5.10 -3.33 25.38
N ALA A 352 -4.87 -2.72 26.54
CA ALA A 352 -3.54 -2.58 27.13
C ALA A 352 -2.92 -3.94 27.50
N SER A 353 -3.75 -4.91 27.90
CA SER A 353 -3.30 -6.27 28.26
C SER A 353 -2.73 -7.06 27.08
N LEU A 354 -3.06 -6.68 25.84
CA LEU A 354 -2.52 -7.31 24.64
C LEU A 354 -1.00 -7.16 24.53
N LYS A 355 -0.42 -6.08 25.09
CA LYS A 355 1.03 -5.78 25.02
C LYS A 355 1.58 -5.76 23.58
N VAL A 356 0.75 -5.38 22.61
CA VAL A 356 1.11 -5.25 21.19
C VAL A 356 0.92 -3.79 20.77
N HIS A 357 1.85 -3.26 19.99
CA HIS A 357 1.70 -1.92 19.42
C HIS A 357 0.55 -1.88 18.40
N HIS A 358 -0.33 -0.88 18.52
CA HIS A 358 -1.47 -0.72 17.62
C HIS A 358 -1.65 0.73 17.19
N HIS A 359 -2.34 0.93 16.06
CA HIS A 359 -2.51 2.25 15.45
C HIS A 359 -3.28 3.27 16.31
N TYR A 360 -3.92 2.83 17.39
CA TYR A 360 -4.82 3.62 18.24
C TYR A 360 -4.25 3.95 19.62
N GLU A 361 -2.97 3.71 19.87
CA GLU A 361 -2.37 3.93 21.21
C GLU A 361 -2.50 5.37 21.70
N ASP A 362 -2.26 6.35 20.82
CA ASP A 362 -2.36 7.76 21.16
C ASP A 362 -3.81 8.16 21.48
N GLU A 363 -4.79 7.69 20.69
CA GLU A 363 -6.18 7.96 20.98
C GLU A 363 -6.70 7.23 22.23
N ALA A 364 -6.28 5.98 22.46
CA ALA A 364 -6.67 5.18 23.62
C ALA A 364 -6.23 5.83 24.93
N ARG A 365 -4.98 6.33 25.01
CA ARG A 365 -4.48 7.01 26.22
C ARG A 365 -5.23 8.30 26.54
N VAL A 366 -5.63 9.07 25.53
CA VAL A 366 -6.45 10.26 25.75
C VAL A 366 -7.86 9.86 26.19
N LEU A 367 -8.46 8.85 25.57
CA LEU A 367 -9.79 8.36 25.95
C LEU A 367 -9.82 7.86 27.40
N ASP A 368 -8.79 7.13 27.83
CA ASP A 368 -8.64 6.66 29.22
C ASP A 368 -8.61 7.81 30.24
N ALA A 369 -7.94 8.92 29.92
CA ALA A 369 -7.97 10.10 30.77
C ALA A 369 -9.34 10.79 30.78
N TYR A 370 -10.05 10.79 29.65
CA TYR A 370 -11.41 11.36 29.53
C TYR A 370 -12.45 10.52 30.27
N ILE A 371 -12.27 9.20 30.35
CA ILE A 371 -13.08 8.33 31.21
C ILE A 371 -12.95 8.77 32.67
N ASP A 372 -11.73 9.04 33.15
CA ASP A 372 -11.53 9.52 34.53
C ASP A 372 -12.14 10.91 34.75
N LEU A 373 -12.10 11.81 33.76
CA LEU A 373 -12.82 13.10 33.83
C LEU A 373 -14.33 12.88 33.98
N ALA A 374 -14.91 11.98 33.18
CA ALA A 374 -16.33 11.70 33.20
C ALA A 374 -16.80 11.02 34.50
N LEU A 375 -15.90 10.28 35.16
CA LEU A 375 -16.09 9.67 36.48
C LEU A 375 -15.74 10.63 37.64
N CYS A 376 -15.48 11.91 37.37
CA CYS A 376 -15.06 12.91 38.35
C CYS A 376 -13.76 12.56 39.12
N ARG A 377 -12.93 11.66 38.58
CA ARG A 377 -11.62 11.27 39.14
C ARG A 377 -10.53 12.24 38.70
N PHE A 378 -10.70 13.51 39.03
CA PHE A 378 -9.88 14.60 38.51
C PHE A 378 -8.36 14.46 38.77
N PRO A 379 -7.87 13.99 39.94
CA PRO A 379 -6.44 13.77 40.15
C PRO A 379 -5.83 12.75 39.18
N SER A 380 -6.50 11.61 39.00
CA SER A 380 -6.10 10.56 38.05
C SER A 380 -6.10 11.08 36.62
N ALA A 381 -7.19 11.78 36.22
CA ALA A 381 -7.30 12.36 34.90
C ALA A 381 -6.15 13.35 34.59
N ASP A 382 -5.84 14.27 35.50
CA ASP A 382 -4.76 15.23 35.28
C ASP A 382 -3.39 14.54 35.19
N ALA A 383 -3.12 13.55 36.04
CA ALA A 383 -1.87 12.78 35.97
C ALA A 383 -1.68 12.09 34.61
N LYS A 384 -2.74 11.45 34.09
CA LYS A 384 -2.72 10.81 32.77
C LYS A 384 -2.56 11.81 31.63
N LEU A 385 -3.25 12.95 31.68
CA LEU A 385 -3.12 13.99 30.67
C LEU A 385 -1.73 14.64 30.70
N GLN A 386 -1.13 14.83 31.87
CA GLN A 386 0.25 15.30 31.99
C GLN A 386 1.23 14.28 31.39
N ALA A 387 1.06 12.99 31.69
CA ALA A 387 1.86 11.93 31.08
C ALA A 387 1.72 11.93 29.55
N PHE A 388 0.49 12.06 29.05
CA PHE A 388 0.24 12.15 27.60
C PHE A 388 0.98 13.35 26.96
N LEU A 389 0.92 14.54 27.57
CA LEU A 389 1.63 15.71 27.06
C LEU A 389 3.14 15.49 27.04
N ARG A 390 3.71 14.94 28.12
CA ARG A 390 5.14 14.65 28.23
C ARG A 390 5.61 13.67 27.16
N ASP A 391 4.83 12.63 26.89
CA ASP A 391 5.24 11.56 25.98
C ASP A 391 5.04 11.94 24.50
N TYR A 392 3.93 12.62 24.14
CA TYR A 392 3.56 12.85 22.74
C TYR A 392 3.90 14.24 22.18
N GLU A 393 4.19 15.23 23.03
CA GLU A 393 4.68 16.54 22.57
C GLU A 393 6.04 16.42 21.85
N PRO A 394 7.04 15.70 22.41
CA PRO A 394 8.30 15.46 21.70
C PRO A 394 8.13 14.68 20.40
N ALA A 395 7.20 13.70 20.37
CA ALA A 395 6.91 12.89 19.19
C ALA A 395 6.31 13.73 18.05
N ARG A 396 5.36 14.63 18.34
CA ARG A 396 4.82 15.59 17.37
C ARG A 396 5.93 16.47 16.80
N ASP A 397 6.78 17.03 17.67
CA ASP A 397 7.84 17.95 17.24
C ASP A 397 8.92 17.23 16.43
N ALA A 398 9.21 15.97 16.76
CA ALA A 398 10.05 15.10 15.95
C ALA A 398 9.44 14.83 14.57
N ALA A 399 8.14 14.51 14.48
CA ALA A 399 7.45 14.32 13.21
C ALA A 399 7.54 15.56 12.30
N ARG A 400 7.41 16.77 12.87
CA ARG A 400 7.60 18.03 12.13
C ARG A 400 9.01 18.21 11.60
N ARG A 401 10.03 17.95 12.44
CA ARG A 401 11.44 18.04 12.03
C ARG A 401 11.77 17.01 10.94
N LEU A 402 11.26 15.79 11.07
CA LEU A 402 11.46 14.73 10.08
C LEU A 402 10.83 15.09 8.74
N GLY A 403 9.63 15.66 8.74
CA GLY A 403 8.96 16.10 7.51
C GLY A 403 9.71 17.18 6.72
N GLN A 404 10.68 17.86 7.33
CA GLN A 404 11.57 18.83 6.66
C GLN A 404 12.78 18.16 5.98
N SER A 405 13.05 16.87 6.25
CA SER A 405 14.17 16.11 5.70
C SER A 405 13.67 14.97 4.81
N GLU A 406 13.96 15.01 3.51
CA GLU A 406 13.51 13.97 2.57
C GLU A 406 14.14 12.60 2.85
N ARG A 407 15.45 12.59 3.15
CA ARG A 407 16.18 11.35 3.48
C ARG A 407 15.70 10.76 4.80
N GLY A 408 15.54 11.59 5.83
CA GLY A 408 15.04 11.17 7.14
C GLY A 408 13.62 10.60 7.06
N THR A 409 12.74 11.26 6.30
CA THR A 409 11.36 10.80 6.10
C THR A 409 11.32 9.43 5.39
N ARG A 410 12.06 9.27 4.29
CA ARG A 410 12.10 7.99 3.55
C ARG A 410 12.65 6.85 4.39
N ALA A 411 13.76 7.07 5.09
CA ALA A 411 14.38 6.05 5.93
C ALA A 411 13.44 5.62 7.08
N LEU A 412 12.77 6.57 7.73
CA LEU A 412 11.79 6.30 8.77
C LEU A 412 10.62 5.45 8.28
N LEU A 413 10.03 5.78 7.13
CA LEU A 413 8.88 5.04 6.61
C LEU A 413 9.26 3.67 6.07
N ALA A 414 10.47 3.53 5.51
CA ALA A 414 11.02 2.22 5.16
C ALA A 414 11.17 1.34 6.41
N ALA A 415 11.69 1.89 7.51
CA ALA A 415 11.79 1.19 8.80
C ALA A 415 10.41 0.84 9.37
N ALA A 416 9.49 1.81 9.44
CA ALA A 416 8.12 1.61 9.92
C ALA A 416 7.36 0.53 9.13
N ARG A 417 7.55 0.46 7.81
CA ARG A 417 6.93 -0.55 6.96
C ARG A 417 7.55 -1.95 7.12
N SER A 418 8.87 -2.03 7.27
CA SER A 418 9.59 -3.29 7.39
C SER A 418 9.58 -3.86 8.81
N GLY A 419 9.12 -3.09 9.78
CA GLY A 419 9.26 -3.42 11.20
C GLY A 419 10.71 -3.36 11.69
N ALA A 420 11.63 -2.80 10.90
CA ALA A 420 13.03 -2.63 11.29
C ALA A 420 13.16 -1.50 12.32
N ASP A 421 14.20 -1.56 13.15
CA ASP A 421 14.44 -0.52 14.14
C ASP A 421 14.77 0.82 13.47
N ALA A 422 13.84 1.78 13.61
CA ALA A 422 13.99 3.13 13.08
C ALA A 422 15.21 3.87 13.67
N ALA A 423 15.72 3.45 14.82
CA ALA A 423 16.93 4.05 15.41
C ALA A 423 18.21 3.83 14.60
N GLY A 424 18.26 2.77 13.78
CA GLY A 424 19.38 2.50 12.88
C GLY A 424 19.37 3.34 11.60
N THR A 425 18.33 4.17 11.39
CA THR A 425 18.29 5.09 10.26
C THR A 425 19.19 6.28 10.55
N ASP A 426 20.09 6.63 9.62
CA ASP A 426 20.91 7.84 9.68
C ASP A 426 20.02 9.09 9.57
N ALA A 427 19.34 9.42 10.66
CA ALA A 427 18.54 10.64 10.80
C ALA A 427 19.39 11.82 11.31
N ALA A 428 20.72 11.73 11.14
CA ALA A 428 21.68 12.76 11.58
C ALA A 428 21.32 14.17 11.09
N GLY A 429 20.63 14.29 9.95
CA GLY A 429 20.16 15.56 9.40
C GLY A 429 18.91 16.18 10.02
N ALA A 430 18.15 15.49 10.89
CA ALA A 430 16.86 15.98 11.41
C ALA A 430 16.89 16.44 12.88
N ALA A 431 18.02 16.30 13.59
CA ALA A 431 18.13 16.55 15.03
C ALA A 431 17.01 15.85 15.83
N VAL A 432 16.87 14.54 15.61
CA VAL A 432 15.88 13.67 16.28
C VAL A 432 16.61 12.51 16.95
N THR A 433 16.20 12.17 18.19
CA THR A 433 16.82 11.06 18.93
C THR A 433 16.31 9.70 18.41
N ALA A 434 17.07 8.64 18.66
CA ALA A 434 16.66 7.27 18.35
C ALA A 434 15.29 6.90 18.93
N GLU A 435 15.01 7.32 20.17
CA GLU A 435 13.72 7.10 20.84
C GLU A 435 12.57 7.86 20.15
N GLN A 436 12.80 9.11 19.76
CA GLN A 436 11.83 9.89 19.00
C GLN A 436 11.54 9.27 17.63
N LEU A 437 12.54 8.71 16.95
CA LEU A 437 12.35 7.99 15.69
C LEU A 437 11.45 6.77 15.87
N ARG A 438 11.71 5.95 16.89
CA ARG A 438 10.86 4.78 17.21
C ARG A 438 9.44 5.20 17.54
N ALA A 439 9.27 6.25 18.34
CA ALA A 439 7.95 6.78 18.69
C ALA A 439 7.18 7.24 17.45
N VAL A 440 7.81 7.99 16.55
CA VAL A 440 7.15 8.43 15.31
C VAL A 440 6.86 7.24 14.39
N ALA A 441 7.78 6.28 14.26
CA ALA A 441 7.58 5.09 13.44
C ALA A 441 6.39 4.23 13.92
N ALA A 442 6.20 4.11 15.23
CA ALA A 442 5.07 3.38 15.81
C ALA A 442 3.71 4.06 15.56
N LEU A 443 3.69 5.40 15.48
CA LEU A 443 2.45 6.18 15.37
C LEU A 443 2.05 6.49 13.93
N VAL A 444 3.00 6.48 12.99
CA VAL A 444 2.75 6.88 11.60
C VAL A 444 1.84 5.85 10.92
N ARG A 445 0.77 6.34 10.30
CA ARG A 445 -0.14 5.52 9.49
C ARG A 445 0.25 5.70 8.03
N VAL A 446 0.84 4.66 7.44
CA VAL A 446 1.31 4.70 6.05
C VAL A 446 0.15 4.45 5.10
N ASP A 447 -0.01 5.32 4.13
CA ASP A 447 -1.04 5.18 3.09
C ASP A 447 -0.80 3.89 2.27
N PRO A 448 -1.82 3.07 1.99
CA PRO A 448 -1.67 1.88 1.15
C PRO A 448 -1.01 2.17 -0.21
N VAL A 449 -1.25 3.36 -0.78
CA VAL A 449 -0.65 3.79 -2.06
C VAL A 449 0.87 3.91 -1.94
N TYR A 450 1.40 4.35 -0.80
CA TYR A 450 2.85 4.39 -0.56
C TYR A 450 3.44 2.98 -0.66
N GLY A 451 2.78 2.00 -0.05
CA GLY A 451 3.17 0.59 -0.14
C GLY A 451 3.19 0.06 -1.57
N GLU A 452 2.24 0.47 -2.41
CA GLU A 452 2.18 0.10 -3.83
C GLU A 452 3.32 0.70 -4.64
N ILE A 453 3.59 2.01 -4.49
CA ILE A 453 4.69 2.68 -5.18
C ILE A 453 6.04 2.08 -4.77
N ALA A 454 6.24 1.85 -3.47
CA ALA A 454 7.48 1.26 -2.98
C ALA A 454 7.68 -0.19 -3.47
N LYS A 455 6.60 -0.99 -3.63
CA LYS A 455 6.66 -2.31 -4.26
C LYS A 455 7.03 -2.21 -5.76
N ARG A 456 6.38 -1.31 -6.50
CA ARG A 456 6.69 -1.08 -7.93
C ARG A 456 8.13 -0.65 -8.14
N ARG A 457 8.65 0.22 -7.27
CA ARG A 457 10.06 0.63 -7.28
C ARG A 457 10.99 -0.54 -7.00
N ALA A 458 10.69 -1.39 -6.02
CA ALA A 458 11.50 -2.58 -5.73
C ALA A 458 11.53 -3.57 -6.91
N VAL A 459 10.38 -3.76 -7.60
CA VAL A 459 10.33 -4.54 -8.84
C VAL A 459 11.20 -3.88 -9.91
N LEU A 460 11.07 -2.57 -10.15
CA LEU A 460 11.89 -1.84 -11.11
C LEU A 460 13.39 -1.99 -10.82
N ASP A 461 13.81 -1.84 -9.56
CA ASP A 461 15.21 -1.99 -9.15
C ASP A 461 15.72 -3.43 -9.40
N ARG A 462 14.90 -4.46 -9.11
CA ARG A 462 15.23 -5.86 -9.44
C ARG A 462 15.39 -6.06 -10.93
N GLU A 463 14.44 -5.62 -11.74
CA GLU A 463 14.49 -5.75 -13.22
C GLU A 463 15.70 -5.02 -13.80
N THR A 464 16.04 -3.85 -13.25
CA THR A 464 17.23 -3.08 -13.64
C THR A 464 18.52 -3.87 -13.40
N SER A 465 18.60 -4.60 -12.28
CA SER A 465 19.76 -5.45 -12.00
C SER A 465 19.89 -6.60 -13.01
N GLY A 466 18.78 -7.23 -13.40
CA GLY A 466 18.75 -8.26 -14.44
C GLY A 466 19.16 -7.71 -15.81
N LEU A 467 18.66 -6.53 -16.18
CA LEU A 467 19.01 -5.86 -17.43
C LEU A 467 20.53 -5.61 -17.54
N ARG A 468 21.18 -5.20 -16.44
CA ARG A 468 22.64 -4.99 -16.41
C ARG A 468 23.42 -6.29 -16.64
N LEU A 469 22.98 -7.39 -16.03
CA LEU A 469 23.57 -8.70 -16.25
C LEU A 469 23.43 -9.10 -17.74
N THR A 470 22.24 -8.94 -18.31
CA THR A 470 21.96 -9.25 -19.71
C THR A 470 22.79 -8.41 -20.68
N LEU A 471 23.02 -7.13 -20.37
CA LEU A 471 23.93 -6.29 -21.17
C LEU A 471 25.36 -6.83 -21.17
N GLY A 472 25.85 -7.32 -20.02
CA GLY A 472 27.15 -7.98 -19.91
C GLY A 472 27.24 -9.23 -20.78
N THR A 473 26.24 -10.12 -20.67
CA THR A 473 26.22 -11.37 -21.44
C THR A 473 26.07 -11.13 -22.95
N LEU A 474 25.26 -10.16 -23.38
CA LEU A 474 25.17 -9.75 -24.78
C LEU A 474 26.52 -9.25 -25.31
N GLY A 475 27.22 -8.42 -24.53
CA GLY A 475 28.56 -7.95 -24.88
C GLY A 475 29.58 -9.09 -25.00
N ASP A 476 29.55 -10.06 -24.09
CA ASP A 476 30.40 -11.26 -24.15
C ASP A 476 30.12 -12.10 -25.41
N MET A 477 28.85 -12.34 -25.72
CA MET A 477 28.45 -13.09 -26.92
C MET A 477 28.87 -12.38 -28.21
N GLN A 478 28.68 -11.06 -28.30
CA GLN A 478 29.12 -10.27 -29.45
C GLN A 478 30.64 -10.37 -29.65
N ARG A 479 31.42 -10.27 -28.57
CA ARG A 479 32.89 -10.45 -28.62
C ARG A 479 33.26 -11.85 -29.08
N SER A 480 32.64 -12.88 -28.53
CA SER A 480 32.89 -14.27 -28.93
C SER A 480 32.60 -14.50 -30.42
N LEU A 481 31.48 -13.97 -30.92
CA LEU A 481 31.10 -14.09 -32.33
C LEU A 481 32.02 -13.28 -33.26
N ALA A 482 32.54 -12.13 -32.81
CA ALA A 482 33.54 -11.36 -33.57
C ALA A 482 34.89 -12.10 -33.69
N THR A 483 35.23 -12.97 -32.73
CA THR A 483 36.51 -13.70 -32.72
C THR A 483 36.57 -14.98 -33.56
N THR A 484 35.45 -15.41 -34.18
CA THR A 484 35.45 -16.56 -35.10
C THR A 484 35.97 -16.16 -36.49
N GLY A 485 37.27 -15.89 -36.53
CA GLY A 485 38.05 -15.50 -37.71
C GLY A 485 39.56 -15.37 -37.46
N GLY A 486 40.02 -15.56 -36.21
CA GLY A 486 41.44 -15.61 -35.89
C GLY A 486 41.87 -14.49 -34.93
N VAL A 487 42.43 -14.93 -33.80
CA VAL A 487 43.21 -14.17 -32.81
C VAL A 487 42.45 -13.07 -32.05
N ARG A 488 42.44 -13.18 -30.71
CA ARG A 488 42.25 -12.04 -29.80
C ARG A 488 43.10 -10.87 -30.34
N PRO A 489 42.55 -9.68 -30.62
CA PRO A 489 43.38 -8.49 -30.68
C PRO A 489 43.98 -8.34 -29.29
N ALA A 490 45.26 -8.67 -29.17
CA ALA A 490 46.04 -8.21 -28.05
C ALA A 490 46.11 -6.69 -28.21
N VAL A 491 45.52 -5.98 -27.25
CA VAL A 491 45.57 -4.53 -27.09
C VAL A 491 44.74 -3.76 -28.13
N GLU A 492 43.49 -3.45 -27.78
CA GLU A 492 42.94 -2.13 -28.11
C GLU A 492 43.13 -1.24 -26.89
N GLU A 493 44.08 -0.30 -26.96
CA GLU A 493 44.35 0.76 -25.98
C GLU A 493 43.23 1.81 -25.87
N GLY A 494 42.04 1.53 -26.41
CA GLY A 494 40.84 2.31 -26.19
C GLY A 494 39.97 1.63 -25.15
N GLY A 495 39.97 2.14 -23.90
CA GLY A 495 39.22 1.55 -22.78
C GLY A 495 37.80 1.10 -23.15
N ASP A 496 37.39 -0.04 -22.59
CA ASP A 496 36.14 -0.74 -22.87
C ASP A 496 34.94 0.24 -22.85
N PRO A 497 34.09 0.30 -23.90
CA PRO A 497 32.91 1.15 -23.92
C PRO A 497 31.97 0.94 -22.72
N GLN A 498 31.90 -0.30 -22.21
CA GLN A 498 31.12 -0.65 -21.02
C GLN A 498 31.79 -0.16 -19.73
N GLU A 499 33.12 -0.30 -19.64
CA GLU A 499 33.93 0.24 -18.55
C GLU A 499 33.87 1.77 -18.51
N LYS A 500 34.00 2.44 -19.67
CA LYS A 500 33.78 3.88 -19.83
C LYS A 500 32.36 4.31 -19.45
N ALA A 501 31.34 3.52 -19.80
CA ALA A 501 29.96 3.80 -19.41
C ALA A 501 29.74 3.63 -17.90
N ASN A 502 30.40 2.65 -17.29
CA ASN A 502 30.37 2.43 -15.84
C ASN A 502 31.13 3.51 -15.09
N ASP A 503 32.29 3.93 -15.58
CA ASP A 503 33.10 5.01 -15.03
C ASP A 503 32.36 6.35 -15.14
N ALA A 504 31.72 6.62 -16.29
CA ALA A 504 30.90 7.81 -16.46
C ALA A 504 29.69 7.83 -15.50
N ARG A 505 29.06 6.68 -15.24
CA ARG A 505 27.99 6.56 -14.23
C ARG A 505 28.54 6.75 -12.81
N ALA A 506 29.68 6.15 -12.48
CA ALA A 506 30.31 6.31 -11.17
C ALA A 506 30.69 7.79 -10.91
N ALA A 507 31.11 8.51 -11.96
CA ALA A 507 31.36 9.94 -11.91
C ALA A 507 30.06 10.74 -11.69
N LEU A 508 28.98 10.46 -12.44
CA LEU A 508 27.66 11.08 -12.24
C LEU A 508 27.13 10.86 -10.81
N ASP A 509 27.20 9.63 -10.32
CA ASP A 509 26.76 9.26 -8.97
C ASP A 509 27.66 9.85 -7.87
N GLY A 510 28.94 10.07 -8.17
CA GLY A 510 29.87 10.78 -7.30
C GLY A 510 29.49 12.25 -7.13
N VAL A 511 29.26 12.96 -8.24
CA VAL A 511 28.88 14.39 -8.23
C VAL A 511 27.50 14.58 -7.59
N ARG A 512 26.52 13.71 -7.87
CA ARG A 512 25.20 13.74 -7.21
C ARG A 512 25.31 13.61 -5.69
N ARG A 513 26.14 12.67 -5.20
CA ARG A 513 26.38 12.51 -3.75
C ARG A 513 27.01 13.76 -3.14
N GLN A 514 27.96 14.40 -3.81
CA GLN A 514 28.59 15.63 -3.31
C GLN A 514 27.61 16.81 -3.25
N ILE A 515 26.72 16.94 -4.24
CA ILE A 515 25.64 17.94 -4.21
C ILE A 515 24.72 17.66 -3.02
N ASP A 516 24.27 16.42 -2.84
CA ASP A 516 23.39 16.02 -1.73
C ASP A 516 24.04 16.30 -0.35
N GLU A 517 25.33 16.03 -0.19
CA GLU A 517 26.10 16.31 1.03
C GLU A 517 26.19 17.82 1.33
N LEU A 518 26.44 18.64 0.30
CA LEU A 518 26.53 20.09 0.45
C LEU A 518 25.16 20.76 0.69
N GLU A 519 24.09 20.23 0.10
CA GLU A 519 22.73 20.67 0.38
C GLU A 519 22.32 20.35 1.83
N GLN A 520 22.69 19.17 2.33
CA GLN A 520 22.49 18.81 3.74
C GLN A 520 23.27 19.73 4.70
N ALA A 521 24.48 20.14 4.32
CA ALA A 521 25.29 21.07 5.10
C ALA A 521 24.78 22.53 5.01
N ARG A 522 23.71 22.82 4.28
CA ARG A 522 23.21 24.17 3.96
C ARG A 522 24.33 25.06 3.40
N ALA A 523 25.17 24.50 2.54
CA ALA A 523 26.24 25.24 1.89
C ALA A 523 25.67 26.39 1.04
N PRO A 524 26.37 27.55 0.96
CA PRO A 524 25.93 28.67 0.14
C PRO A 524 25.83 28.28 -1.33
N ALA A 525 24.89 28.91 -2.05
CA ALA A 525 24.57 28.61 -3.45
C ALA A 525 25.81 28.65 -4.37
N ASP A 526 26.81 29.47 -4.04
CA ASP A 526 28.07 29.62 -4.76
C ASP A 526 28.91 28.33 -4.80
N LYS A 527 28.73 27.42 -3.83
CA LYS A 527 29.40 26.10 -3.79
C LYS A 527 28.62 25.00 -4.52
N LEU A 528 27.29 25.15 -4.60
CA LEU A 528 26.41 24.19 -5.29
C LEU A 528 26.33 24.45 -6.79
N ALA A 529 26.38 25.71 -7.21
CA ALA A 529 26.33 26.14 -8.61
C ALA A 529 27.39 25.45 -9.51
N PRO A 530 28.69 25.35 -9.14
CA PRO A 530 29.69 24.69 -9.98
C PRO A 530 29.45 23.18 -10.12
N LEU A 531 29.06 22.49 -9.03
CA LEU A 531 28.78 21.05 -9.07
C LEU A 531 27.52 20.73 -9.87
N ARG A 532 26.48 21.56 -9.78
CA ARG A 532 25.27 21.41 -10.62
C ARG A 532 25.58 21.63 -12.11
N LYS A 533 26.50 22.55 -12.42
CA LYS A 533 26.98 22.77 -13.78
C LYS A 533 27.79 21.56 -14.28
N GLU A 534 28.68 21.03 -13.45
CA GLU A 534 29.46 19.82 -13.75
C GLU A 534 28.55 18.59 -13.96
N LEU A 535 27.52 18.44 -13.14
CA LEU A 535 26.50 17.40 -13.31
C LEU A 535 25.79 17.55 -14.66
N ALA A 536 25.33 18.74 -15.01
CA ALA A 536 24.67 19.00 -16.28
C ALA A 536 25.59 18.72 -17.48
N GLU A 537 26.86 19.12 -17.41
CA GLU A 537 27.86 18.87 -18.45
C GLU A 537 28.21 17.37 -18.57
N LEU A 538 28.20 16.61 -17.48
CA LEU A 538 28.39 15.16 -17.48
C LEU A 538 27.15 14.45 -18.04
N GLU A 539 25.94 14.91 -17.68
CA GLU A 539 24.68 14.38 -18.20
C GLU A 539 24.54 14.62 -19.70
N GLU A 540 24.93 15.81 -20.19
CA GLU A 540 24.94 16.14 -21.62
C GLU A 540 25.95 15.28 -22.39
N ARG A 541 27.18 15.14 -21.89
CA ARG A 541 28.21 14.28 -22.49
C ARG A 541 27.79 12.80 -22.51
N PHE A 542 27.18 12.32 -21.44
CA PHE A 542 26.65 10.96 -21.37
C PHE A 542 25.48 10.76 -22.34
N GLY A 543 24.58 11.75 -22.46
CA GLY A 543 23.48 11.75 -23.42
C GLY A 543 23.95 11.71 -24.87
N GLN A 544 24.92 12.54 -25.24
CA GLN A 544 25.48 12.61 -26.60
C GLN A 544 26.26 11.34 -26.97
N GLY A 545 27.12 10.82 -26.09
CA GLY A 545 27.86 9.58 -26.34
C GLY A 545 26.95 8.36 -26.48
N ALA A 546 25.88 8.29 -25.69
CA ALA A 546 24.88 7.23 -25.78
C ALA A 546 23.96 7.37 -27.01
N ALA A 547 23.69 8.59 -27.46
CA ALA A 547 22.90 8.87 -28.68
C ALA A 547 23.67 8.48 -29.93
N VAL A 548 24.95 8.86 -30.05
CA VAL A 548 25.81 8.50 -31.19
C VAL A 548 26.04 6.98 -31.27
N ALA A 549 26.23 6.31 -30.14
CA ALA A 549 26.31 4.85 -30.11
C ALA A 549 24.99 4.16 -30.50
N ALA A 550 23.84 4.74 -30.14
CA ALA A 550 22.53 4.24 -30.52
C ALA A 550 22.21 4.49 -32.01
N GLU A 551 22.59 5.64 -32.57
CA GLU A 551 22.42 5.99 -33.99
C GLU A 551 23.32 5.14 -34.90
N ALA A 552 24.58 4.92 -34.51
CA ALA A 552 25.48 4.03 -35.24
C ALA A 552 25.03 2.55 -35.18
N ALA A 553 24.47 2.10 -34.05
CA ALA A 553 23.89 0.77 -33.91
C ALA A 553 22.57 0.61 -34.69
N ALA A 554 21.73 1.64 -34.76
CA ALA A 554 20.47 1.64 -35.50
C ALA A 554 20.69 1.70 -37.02
N ALA A 555 21.71 2.42 -37.50
CA ALA A 555 22.03 2.56 -38.92
C ALA A 555 22.59 1.27 -39.57
N GLN A 556 22.97 0.25 -38.78
CA GLN A 556 23.44 -1.06 -39.26
C GLN A 556 22.49 -2.22 -38.89
N ALA A 557 21.34 -1.95 -38.28
CA ALA A 557 20.39 -2.95 -37.76
C ALA A 557 19.36 -3.44 -38.81
N GLU A 558 19.67 -3.42 -40.10
CA GLU A 558 18.81 -4.02 -41.14
C GLU A 558 19.12 -5.51 -41.40
N GLY A 559 20.16 -6.06 -40.77
CA GLY A 559 20.53 -7.47 -40.91
C GLY A 559 19.66 -8.42 -40.08
N LYS A 560 19.21 -9.52 -40.70
CA LYS A 560 18.46 -10.62 -40.04
C LYS A 560 19.38 -11.73 -39.50
N ASP A 561 20.65 -11.43 -39.29
CA ASP A 561 21.67 -12.39 -38.88
C ASP A 561 22.02 -12.26 -37.39
N LEU A 562 22.61 -13.29 -36.80
CA LEU A 562 22.81 -13.41 -35.35
C LEU A 562 23.58 -12.23 -34.72
N PRO A 563 24.69 -11.72 -35.31
CA PRO A 563 25.39 -10.55 -34.75
C PRO A 563 24.55 -9.27 -34.77
N ASP A 564 23.67 -9.10 -35.77
CA ASP A 564 22.84 -7.91 -35.92
C ASP A 564 21.70 -7.91 -34.92
N LEU A 565 21.07 -9.07 -34.68
CA LEU A 565 20.08 -9.25 -33.62
C LEU A 565 20.65 -8.93 -32.24
N LEU A 566 21.86 -9.44 -31.94
CA LEU A 566 22.54 -9.14 -30.67
C LEU A 566 22.85 -7.65 -30.53
N ARG A 567 23.23 -6.97 -31.62
CA ARG A 567 23.49 -5.51 -31.62
C ARG A 567 22.22 -4.71 -31.38
N ALA A 568 21.13 -5.11 -32.02
CA ALA A 568 19.81 -4.50 -31.83
C ALA A 568 19.31 -4.65 -30.38
N ASP A 569 19.47 -5.83 -29.78
CA ASP A 569 19.10 -6.05 -28.38
C ASP A 569 19.99 -5.26 -27.40
N ALA A 570 21.30 -5.15 -27.67
CA ALA A 570 22.19 -4.31 -26.87
C ALA A 570 21.80 -2.83 -26.94
N ALA A 571 21.46 -2.31 -28.12
CA ALA A 571 20.99 -0.94 -28.30
C ALA A 571 19.64 -0.71 -27.59
N TYR A 572 18.72 -1.68 -27.68
CA TYR A 572 17.43 -1.62 -27.01
C TYR A 572 17.58 -1.64 -25.47
N ALA A 573 18.44 -2.51 -24.95
CA ALA A 573 18.73 -2.57 -23.51
C ALA A 573 19.39 -1.28 -22.99
N ALA A 574 20.27 -0.66 -23.79
CA ALA A 574 20.84 0.65 -23.46
C ALA A 574 19.77 1.76 -23.43
N ALA A 575 18.81 1.74 -24.37
CA ALA A 575 17.69 2.68 -24.38
C ALA A 575 16.77 2.50 -23.15
N LEU A 576 16.40 1.25 -22.83
CA LEU A 576 15.62 0.93 -21.63
C LEU A 576 16.31 1.42 -20.35
N THR A 577 17.63 1.30 -20.26
CA THR A 577 18.38 1.78 -19.09
C THR A 577 18.17 3.28 -18.87
N ARG A 578 18.09 4.09 -19.92
CA ARG A 578 17.83 5.54 -19.80
C ARG A 578 16.40 5.83 -19.35
N GLU A 579 15.42 5.12 -19.93
CA GLU A 579 14.01 5.27 -19.57
C GLU A 579 13.73 4.89 -18.11
N ILE A 580 14.35 3.79 -17.65
CA ILE A 580 14.25 3.30 -16.27
C ILE A 580 14.71 4.35 -15.27
N GLU A 581 15.83 5.05 -15.50
CA GLU A 581 16.31 6.09 -14.59
C GLU A 581 15.31 7.27 -14.48
N GLY A 582 14.63 7.62 -15.58
CA GLY A 582 13.54 8.60 -15.55
C GLY A 582 12.38 8.16 -14.66
N ILE A 583 11.86 6.95 -14.89
CA ILE A 583 10.77 6.37 -14.09
C ILE A 583 11.16 6.21 -12.62
N ARG A 584 12.41 5.83 -12.35
CA ARG A 584 12.94 5.68 -10.99
C ARG A 584 12.90 7.00 -10.22
N ASN A 585 13.24 8.10 -10.88
CA ASN A 585 13.14 9.44 -10.30
C ASN A 585 11.68 9.83 -10.03
N GLU A 586 10.77 9.59 -10.97
CA GLU A 586 9.33 9.86 -10.78
C GLU A 586 8.75 9.09 -9.59
N LEU A 587 9.04 7.79 -9.50
CA LEU A 587 8.60 6.95 -8.38
C LEU A 587 9.20 7.44 -7.05
N ALA A 588 10.47 7.86 -7.04
CA ALA A 588 11.11 8.40 -5.84
C ALA A 588 10.48 9.73 -5.37
N VAL A 589 10.09 10.60 -6.29
CA VAL A 589 9.38 11.85 -5.99
C VAL A 589 7.99 11.56 -5.44
N ALA A 590 7.22 10.68 -6.10
CA ALA A 590 5.88 10.31 -5.64
C ALA A 590 5.90 9.62 -4.26
N GLU A 591 6.86 8.71 -4.05
CA GLU A 591 7.10 8.07 -2.75
C GLU A 591 7.40 9.11 -1.67
N SER A 592 8.27 10.09 -1.96
CA SER A 592 8.64 11.17 -1.03
C SER A 592 7.47 12.11 -0.71
N ALA A 593 6.58 12.37 -1.66
CA ALA A 593 5.39 13.19 -1.44
C ALA A 593 4.40 12.50 -0.48
N LEU A 594 4.07 11.22 -0.72
CA LEU A 594 3.21 10.43 0.16
C LEU A 594 3.80 10.27 1.56
N ALA A 595 5.12 10.14 1.62
CA ALA A 595 5.87 10.06 2.86
C ALA A 595 5.72 11.32 3.73
N LYS A 596 5.90 12.50 3.12
CA LYS A 596 5.69 13.79 3.80
C LYS A 596 4.25 13.97 4.25
N ASP A 597 3.29 13.58 3.41
CA ASP A 597 1.87 13.65 3.75
C ASP A 597 1.51 12.77 4.96
N ALA A 598 2.06 11.55 5.06
CA ALA A 598 1.85 10.68 6.22
C ALA A 598 2.33 11.33 7.54
N LEU A 599 3.50 11.97 7.53
CA LEU A 599 4.00 12.73 8.70
C LEU A 599 3.14 13.98 8.99
N HIS A 600 2.66 14.66 7.95
CA HIS A 600 1.79 15.81 8.12
C HIS A 600 0.45 15.41 8.76
N ARG A 601 -0.16 14.32 8.32
CA ARG A 601 -1.38 13.75 8.94
C ARG A 601 -1.13 13.39 10.41
N LEU A 602 0.02 12.79 10.73
CA LEU A 602 0.40 12.49 12.11
C LEU A 602 0.54 13.76 12.96
N ASP A 603 1.20 14.81 12.46
CA ASP A 603 1.31 16.10 13.16
C ASP A 603 -0.08 16.70 13.44
N LEU A 604 -0.95 16.73 12.44
CA LEU A 604 -2.32 17.25 12.62
C LEU A 604 -3.10 16.47 13.67
N ARG A 605 -2.98 15.12 13.67
CA ARG A 605 -3.63 14.23 14.64
C ARG A 605 -3.10 14.49 16.05
N LEU A 606 -1.78 14.40 16.26
CA LEU A 606 -1.17 14.64 17.57
C LEU A 606 -1.43 16.06 18.06
N SER A 607 -1.38 17.06 17.19
CA SER A 607 -1.74 18.45 17.53
C SER A 607 -3.18 18.56 18.04
N ARG A 608 -4.14 17.84 17.45
CA ARG A 608 -5.53 17.80 17.93
C ARG A 608 -5.63 17.11 19.29
N LEU A 609 -4.98 15.96 19.46
CA LEU A 609 -4.99 15.20 20.71
C LEU A 609 -4.31 15.97 21.85
N LEU A 610 -3.19 16.64 21.60
CA LEU A 610 -2.50 17.47 22.59
C LEU A 610 -3.35 18.70 22.99
N ARG A 611 -4.06 19.33 22.04
CA ARG A 611 -5.04 20.38 22.37
C ARG A 611 -6.16 19.83 23.25
N ARG A 612 -6.70 18.66 22.90
CA ARG A 612 -7.73 17.97 23.69
C ARG A 612 -7.22 17.66 25.10
N ALA A 613 -5.99 17.16 25.23
CA ALA A 613 -5.38 16.88 26.53
C ALA A 613 -5.22 18.14 27.39
N ARG A 614 -4.80 19.27 26.81
CA ARG A 614 -4.73 20.55 27.52
C ARG A 614 -6.11 21.03 27.99
N LEU A 615 -7.13 20.90 27.15
CA LEU A 615 -8.51 21.22 27.52
C LEU A 615 -8.99 20.32 28.67
N GLY A 616 -8.76 19.02 28.59
CA GLY A 616 -9.10 18.07 29.66
C GLY A 616 -8.42 18.40 31.00
N ARG A 617 -7.20 18.96 30.98
CA ARG A 617 -6.55 19.43 32.22
C ARG A 617 -7.25 20.64 32.81
N ILE A 618 -7.68 21.59 31.98
CA ILE A 618 -8.47 22.74 32.41
C ILE A 618 -9.78 22.24 33.04
N GLU A 619 -10.46 21.30 32.39
CA GLU A 619 -11.68 20.66 32.92
C GLU A 619 -11.42 19.93 34.24
N SER A 620 -10.29 19.23 34.39
CA SER A 620 -9.89 18.60 35.65
C SER A 620 -9.72 19.62 36.78
N VAL A 621 -9.02 20.73 36.53
CA VAL A 621 -8.79 21.77 37.54
C VAL A 621 -10.11 22.46 37.93
N LEU A 622 -10.96 22.79 36.94
CA LEU A 622 -12.29 23.35 37.19
C LEU A 622 -13.18 22.37 37.97
N GLY A 623 -13.11 21.09 37.65
CA GLY A 623 -13.80 20.01 38.36
C GLY A 623 -13.36 19.90 39.82
N LYS A 624 -12.04 19.90 40.09
CA LYS A 624 -11.48 19.93 41.46
C LYS A 624 -11.96 21.14 42.23
N LYS A 625 -11.88 22.33 41.61
CA LYS A 625 -12.37 23.57 42.23
C LYS A 625 -13.85 23.45 42.61
N ARG A 626 -14.69 22.95 41.70
CA ARG A 626 -16.13 22.81 41.97
C ARG A 626 -16.42 21.76 43.04
N ALA A 627 -15.67 20.66 43.07
CA ALA A 627 -15.79 19.65 44.13
C ALA A 627 -15.45 20.25 45.51
N LEU A 628 -14.36 21.02 45.60
CA LEU A 628 -13.98 21.73 46.82
C LEU A 628 -15.01 22.78 47.25
N GLU A 629 -15.58 23.54 46.30
CA GLU A 629 -16.67 24.49 46.60
C GLU A 629 -17.88 23.78 47.23
N VAL A 630 -18.29 22.64 46.68
CA VAL A 630 -19.42 21.85 47.20
C VAL A 630 -19.10 21.29 48.59
N GLU A 631 -17.86 20.85 48.82
CA GLU A 631 -17.41 20.37 50.13
C GLU A 631 -17.43 21.50 51.17
N ILE A 632 -16.95 22.69 50.82
CA ILE A 632 -17.01 23.88 51.69
C ILE A 632 -18.46 24.27 51.99
N GLU A 633 -19.35 24.24 50.99
CA GLU A 633 -20.79 24.48 51.17
C GLU A 633 -21.41 23.44 52.13
N ALA A 634 -21.05 22.16 52.00
CA ALA A 634 -21.51 21.09 52.88
C ALA A 634 -21.03 21.28 54.32
N ILE A 635 -19.76 21.64 54.52
CA ILE A 635 -19.18 21.96 55.83
C ILE A 635 -19.92 23.14 56.47
N ASN A 636 -20.19 24.21 55.70
CA ASN A 636 -20.96 25.35 56.18
C ASN A 636 -22.41 25.00 56.56
N ALA A 637 -22.99 23.99 55.91
CA ALA A 637 -24.31 23.45 56.24
C ALA A 637 -24.30 22.44 57.40
N GLY A 638 -23.13 22.20 58.02
CA GLY A 638 -22.97 21.29 59.15
C GLY A 638 -22.76 19.82 58.79
N TYR A 639 -22.54 19.50 57.51
CA TYR A 639 -22.19 18.15 57.07
C TYR A 639 -20.66 18.01 56.99
N LEU A 640 -20.09 17.13 57.81
CA LEU A 640 -18.66 16.82 57.76
C LEU A 640 -18.34 15.90 56.55
N PRO A 641 -17.22 16.12 55.85
CA PRO A 641 -16.74 15.24 54.80
C PRO A 641 -16.51 13.83 55.33
N LYS A 642 -16.65 12.81 54.48
CA LYS A 642 -16.48 11.41 54.88
C LYS A 642 -15.09 11.15 55.46
N ASP A 643 -14.04 11.70 54.87
CA ASP A 643 -12.66 11.55 55.34
C ASP A 643 -12.47 12.17 56.74
N ALA A 644 -13.17 13.28 57.02
CA ALA A 644 -13.18 13.88 58.36
C ALA A 644 -13.96 13.02 59.35
N ILE A 645 -15.08 12.41 58.95
CA ILE A 645 -15.84 11.46 59.77
C ILE A 645 -15.03 10.20 60.06
N ASP A 646 -14.35 9.62 59.06
CA ASP A 646 -13.53 8.42 59.20
C ASP A 646 -12.34 8.69 60.15
N SER A 647 -11.76 9.91 60.13
CA SER A 647 -10.75 10.33 61.12
C SER A 647 -11.31 10.52 62.54
N LEU A 648 -12.59 10.87 62.67
CA LEU A 648 -13.28 11.03 63.95
C LEU A 648 -13.80 9.69 64.50
N ASP A 649 -14.02 8.68 63.65
CA ASP A 649 -14.48 7.36 64.08
C ASP A 649 -13.35 6.59 64.78
N ALA A 650 -12.09 6.81 64.38
CA ALA A 650 -10.92 6.36 65.15
C ALA A 650 -10.93 6.95 66.57
N ALA A 651 -11.17 8.26 66.71
CA ALA A 651 -11.25 8.99 67.98
C ALA A 651 -12.34 8.48 68.94
N ARG A 652 -13.33 7.74 68.42
CA ARG A 652 -14.44 7.18 69.20
C ARG A 652 -14.06 5.95 70.03
N TYR A 653 -12.97 5.28 69.68
CA TYR A 653 -12.48 4.08 70.34
C TYR A 653 -11.29 4.32 71.27
N LEU A 654 -10.75 5.53 71.33
CA LEU A 654 -9.66 5.88 72.25
C LEU A 654 -10.19 6.23 73.63
N ARG A 655 -9.52 5.71 74.66
CA ARG A 655 -9.71 6.11 76.06
C ARG A 655 -8.98 7.43 76.33
N ASP A 656 -9.32 8.10 77.43
CA ASP A 656 -8.75 9.41 77.82
C ASP A 656 -7.20 9.45 77.92
N ASN A 657 -6.54 8.28 77.94
CA ASN A 657 -5.09 8.12 78.02
C ASN A 657 -4.46 7.53 76.75
N GLU A 658 -5.20 7.43 75.66
CA GLU A 658 -4.75 6.85 74.40
C GLU A 658 -4.74 7.94 73.33
N GLU A 659 -3.67 8.01 72.53
CA GLU A 659 -3.51 8.98 71.44
C GLU A 659 -3.45 8.21 70.11
N TYR A 660 -4.21 8.69 69.11
CA TYR A 660 -4.29 8.02 67.83
C TYR A 660 -3.08 8.42 66.98
N TRP A 661 -2.24 7.45 66.67
CA TRP A 661 -1.16 7.59 65.70
C TRP A 661 -1.51 6.82 64.41
N PRO A 662 -1.62 7.49 63.26
CA PRO A 662 -1.89 6.81 62.00
C PRO A 662 -0.66 6.00 61.55
N PHE A 663 -0.89 4.77 61.07
CA PHE A 663 0.18 3.85 60.69
C PHE A 663 1.00 4.38 59.49
N GLU A 664 2.27 4.70 59.73
CA GLU A 664 3.21 5.21 58.71
C GLU A 664 4.13 4.12 58.13
N GLY A 665 3.96 2.85 58.53
CA GLY A 665 4.71 1.70 57.97
C GLY A 665 5.75 1.06 58.88
N ASP A 666 5.91 1.52 60.12
CA ASP A 666 6.81 0.93 61.12
C ASP A 666 6.01 0.54 62.38
N ASP A 667 6.08 -0.72 62.80
CA ASP A 667 5.45 -1.23 64.03
C ASP A 667 6.34 -0.94 65.25
N TRP A 668 5.80 -0.22 66.26
CA TRP A 668 6.53 0.05 67.51
C TRP A 668 6.17 -0.98 68.60
N PRO A 669 7.12 -1.41 69.47
CA PRO A 669 6.86 -2.46 70.47
C PRO A 669 5.76 -2.16 71.50
N ASP A 670 5.39 -0.89 71.64
CA ASP A 670 4.34 -0.38 72.54
C ASP A 670 3.04 0.00 71.81
N GLU A 671 2.95 -0.25 70.50
CA GLU A 671 1.78 0.04 69.68
C GLU A 671 0.67 -1.02 69.88
N PHE A 672 -0.52 -0.56 70.27
CA PHE A 672 -1.67 -1.43 70.45
C PHE A 672 -2.42 -1.62 69.12
N VAL A 673 -2.13 -2.71 68.42
CA VAL A 673 -2.84 -3.08 67.18
C VAL A 673 -4.19 -3.71 67.57
N GLY A 674 -5.27 -2.96 67.43
CA GLY A 674 -6.63 -3.36 67.82
C GLY A 674 -7.10 -4.68 67.22
N SER A 675 -7.00 -5.76 68.01
CA SER A 675 -7.73 -7.03 67.95
C SER A 675 -8.00 -7.69 66.58
N GLU A 676 -7.22 -8.73 66.30
CA GLU A 676 -7.76 -9.98 65.77
C GLU A 676 -8.99 -10.41 66.61
N GLY A 677 -10.21 -10.36 66.07
CA GLY A 677 -11.37 -10.96 66.75
C GLY A 677 -12.74 -10.27 66.68
N LEU A 678 -13.08 -9.50 65.63
CA LEU A 678 -14.46 -9.08 65.39
C LEU A 678 -14.98 -9.68 64.08
N LYS A 679 -16.05 -10.48 64.19
CA LYS A 679 -16.84 -11.06 63.10
C LYS A 679 -17.61 -9.99 62.33
#